data_AF-A0A847N2L1-F1
#
_entry.id   AF-A0A847N2L1-F1
#
_cell.length_a   1.000
_cell.length_b   1.000
_cell.length_c   1.000
_cell.angle_alpha   90.00
_cell.angle_beta   90.00
_cell.angle_gamma   90.00
#
_symmetry.space_group_name_H-M   'P 1'
#
loop_
_entity.id
_entity.type
_entity.pdbx_description
1 polymer ?
#
loop_
_entity_poly.entity_id
_entity_poly.type
_entity_poly.pdbx_seq_one_letter_code
_entity_poly.pdbx_strand_id
1 'polypeptide(L)'
;MDRSKSMAQATEVQSAQAIIRRYLSKHGQGSYTYRPFFKGGIYRRENYRYLADLKLLLPEAELGSFSCIWGTYTAGEAMSLRFALIPFGPVRIFVNGKLAGSSDIFSERYRSKQIFDLELQEGTNDLVLVCEHTSGGFGCEFGTWVGKLDYYFLMPSPMQESEGVWYSHALAEVPETLDAQSLESLAWSPQPFAREGNEVDLAQVFPSAHEGSYVVMTTSLALKESTWCTIESNAELLVDGVQIMQESVELSGGEHQLILYAKTGKPCVLSIQDAKTDEVVKLYNPVLGTESPYPFLLAGPFDEHPKEFPIQYLKPFETSSGALDFWHLEGEAAYLRIYNENPLFGHWNYPLGVTLYGLAESERMLKTVDEQLSYQIHHYLVQHIQASIDTYAYGMWDKQTLGGATAVHHLMTSLDSLDDCGSFASTLLEVAKDHELVGYEPLIEVVGHYISKTQPRLSDGTFFRTGLMHEFHENTMWIDDLYMSVPFLCRYARYSADAAHLDDAAHQFFGFSKYLYMDEEQLMSHVYDFDRNLSTGIPWGRGNGWVLFSLSELLMVLDPKHPKRSALLEFFGKLSEGYVRLQDEEGMFHQVLNYPHSYQESSCTAMFACAFSRGVRSGWYEEAGPYREACIKACEALKTKAIDIDGHVWGVCRGSEFSCSKHYYAQQLLPRLDDTHGIGIILLALCERAKLS
;
A
#
# COMPACT_ATOMS: atom_id res chain seq x y z
N MET A 1 18.70 -21.67 7.06
CA MET A 1 19.62 -21.48 5.92
C MET A 1 20.57 -22.68 5.82
N ASP A 2 20.85 -23.17 4.62
CA ASP A 2 21.91 -24.17 4.40
C ASP A 2 23.29 -23.52 4.63
N ARG A 3 24.10 -24.12 5.50
CA ARG A 3 25.44 -23.62 5.82
C ARG A 3 26.37 -23.57 4.61
N SER A 4 26.15 -24.41 3.59
CA SER A 4 26.95 -24.42 2.36
C SER A 4 26.78 -23.15 1.52
N LYS A 5 25.63 -22.48 1.66
CA LYS A 5 25.28 -21.24 0.94
C LYS A 5 25.60 -19.97 1.72
N SER A 6 26.18 -20.10 2.91
CA SER A 6 26.47 -18.98 3.81
C SER A 6 27.47 -17.98 3.22
N MET A 7 27.26 -16.68 3.50
CA MET A 7 28.17 -15.60 3.14
C MET A 7 29.28 -15.35 4.19
N ALA A 8 29.57 -16.31 5.08
CA ALA A 8 30.54 -16.16 6.17
C ALA A 8 31.95 -15.69 5.76
N GLN A 9 32.40 -16.00 4.54
CA GLN A 9 33.72 -15.60 4.03
C GLN A 9 33.68 -14.34 3.16
N ALA A 10 32.49 -13.75 2.97
CA ALA A 10 32.30 -12.56 2.16
C ALA A 10 32.61 -11.27 2.94
N THR A 11 33.01 -10.24 2.23
CA THR A 11 33.07 -8.87 2.78
C THR A 11 31.66 -8.30 2.94
N GLU A 12 31.52 -7.22 3.73
CA GLU A 12 30.26 -6.49 3.88
C GLU A 12 29.69 -6.05 2.52
N VAL A 13 30.58 -5.59 1.63
CA VAL A 13 30.23 -5.18 0.26
C VAL A 13 29.69 -6.36 -0.55
N GLN A 14 30.35 -7.51 -0.53
CA GLN A 14 29.91 -8.69 -1.28
C GLN A 14 28.56 -9.22 -0.78
N SER A 15 28.35 -9.21 0.53
CA SER A 15 27.05 -9.57 1.14
C SER A 15 25.94 -8.59 0.75
N ALA A 16 26.21 -7.28 0.76
CA ALA A 16 25.25 -6.28 0.31
C ALA A 16 24.91 -6.43 -1.18
N GLN A 17 25.91 -6.64 -2.04
CA GLN A 17 25.69 -6.88 -3.48
C GLN A 17 24.78 -8.07 -3.75
N ALA A 18 24.91 -9.17 -3.00
CA ALA A 18 24.05 -10.34 -3.16
C ALA A 18 22.57 -10.02 -2.86
N ILE A 19 22.31 -9.39 -1.72
CA ILE A 19 20.96 -8.95 -1.31
C ILE A 19 20.36 -8.00 -2.36
N ILE A 20 21.12 -6.98 -2.76
CA ILE A 20 20.63 -5.93 -3.67
C ILE A 20 20.30 -6.51 -5.04
N ARG A 21 21.19 -7.34 -5.62
CA ARG A 21 20.93 -7.96 -6.94
C ARG A 21 19.68 -8.83 -6.92
N ARG A 22 19.48 -9.58 -5.84
CA ARG A 22 18.25 -10.36 -5.65
C ARG A 22 17.03 -9.45 -5.58
N TYR A 23 17.06 -8.45 -4.70
CA TYR A 23 15.95 -7.52 -4.50
C TYR A 23 15.54 -6.83 -5.81
N LEU A 24 16.51 -6.24 -6.53
CA LEU A 24 16.26 -5.57 -7.81
C LEU A 24 15.73 -6.54 -8.88
N SER A 25 16.20 -7.79 -8.90
CA SER A 25 15.71 -8.81 -9.86
C SER A 25 14.26 -9.23 -9.65
N LYS A 26 13.72 -9.05 -8.44
CA LYS A 26 12.38 -9.49 -8.05
C LYS A 26 11.36 -8.35 -7.98
N HIS A 27 11.83 -7.13 -7.81
CA HIS A 27 10.96 -6.00 -7.45
C HIS A 27 11.13 -4.79 -8.36
N GLY A 28 11.63 -4.98 -9.59
CA GLY A 28 11.76 -3.93 -10.61
C GLY A 28 10.44 -3.21 -10.93
N GLN A 29 10.53 -2.12 -11.68
CA GLN A 29 9.37 -1.34 -12.10
C GLN A 29 8.40 -2.22 -12.90
N GLY A 30 7.18 -2.38 -12.38
CA GLY A 30 6.04 -2.87 -13.15
C GLY A 30 5.01 -1.75 -13.39
N SER A 31 4.04 -2.05 -14.24
CA SER A 31 2.99 -1.11 -14.61
C SER A 31 1.87 -1.10 -13.57
N TYR A 32 1.16 0.03 -13.46
CA TYR A 32 -0.14 0.06 -12.82
C TYR A 32 -1.15 -0.69 -13.69
N THR A 33 -2.14 -1.30 -13.04
CA THR A 33 -3.30 -1.87 -13.72
C THR A 33 -4.49 -0.94 -13.57
N TYR A 34 -5.40 -1.01 -14.53
CA TYR A 34 -6.56 -0.12 -14.59
C TYR A 34 -7.81 -0.96 -14.73
N ARG A 35 -8.86 -0.58 -13.99
CA ARG A 35 -10.11 -1.34 -13.95
C ARG A 35 -11.31 -0.41 -14.06
N PRO A 36 -12.40 -0.86 -14.69
CA PRO A 36 -13.69 -0.22 -14.53
C PRO A 36 -14.13 -0.23 -13.06
N PHE A 37 -14.67 0.89 -12.61
CA PHE A 37 -15.22 1.07 -11.27
C PHE A 37 -16.59 1.75 -11.33
N PHE A 38 -17.57 1.23 -10.58
CA PHE A 38 -18.95 1.70 -10.62
C PHE A 38 -19.43 2.14 -9.24
N LYS A 39 -19.77 3.43 -9.10
CA LYS A 39 -20.27 3.99 -7.83
C LYS A 39 -21.76 3.67 -7.57
N GLY A 40 -22.46 3.11 -8.56
CA GLY A 40 -23.87 2.69 -8.43
C GLY A 40 -24.09 1.32 -7.78
N GLY A 41 -23.02 0.54 -7.55
CA GLY A 41 -23.11 -0.83 -7.02
C GLY A 41 -22.72 -0.98 -5.54
N ILE A 42 -22.30 -2.20 -5.17
CA ILE A 42 -21.70 -2.50 -3.87
C ILE A 42 -20.18 -2.36 -4.01
N TYR A 43 -19.60 -1.38 -3.30
CA TYR A 43 -18.17 -1.06 -3.33
C TYR A 43 -17.64 -0.75 -1.93
N ARG A 44 -16.31 -0.69 -1.81
CA ARG A 44 -15.60 -0.43 -0.56
C ARG A 44 -15.80 1.00 -0.08
N ARG A 45 -16.01 1.16 1.22
CA ARG A 45 -16.18 2.46 1.90
C ARG A 45 -14.89 2.91 2.59
N GLU A 46 -14.93 4.04 3.28
CA GLU A 46 -13.79 4.60 4.04
C GLU A 46 -13.15 3.62 5.02
N ASN A 47 -13.90 2.62 5.50
CA ASN A 47 -13.40 1.56 6.38
C ASN A 47 -12.76 0.36 5.62
N TYR A 48 -12.62 0.47 4.29
CA TYR A 48 -12.11 -0.57 3.37
C TYR A 48 -12.96 -1.85 3.31
N ARG A 49 -14.19 -1.81 3.83
CA ARG A 49 -15.18 -2.88 3.68
C ARG A 49 -16.25 -2.49 2.68
N TYR A 50 -16.82 -3.50 2.03
CA TYR A 50 -18.00 -3.36 1.18
C TYR A 50 -19.23 -3.14 2.06
N LEU A 51 -20.08 -2.19 1.69
CA LEU A 51 -21.39 -1.96 2.31
C LEU A 51 -22.49 -2.43 1.36
N ALA A 52 -23.14 -3.54 1.70
CA ALA A 52 -24.26 -4.10 0.97
C ALA A 52 -25.56 -3.92 1.77
N ASP A 53 -26.10 -2.70 1.77
CA ASP A 53 -27.44 -2.44 2.32
C ASP A 53 -28.49 -2.87 1.28
N LEU A 54 -28.84 -4.16 1.31
CA LEU A 54 -29.78 -4.74 0.36
C LEU A 54 -31.19 -4.22 0.55
N LYS A 55 -31.54 -3.67 1.71
CA LYS A 55 -32.83 -3.02 1.91
C LYS A 55 -32.96 -1.74 1.10
N LEU A 56 -31.87 -0.98 0.96
CA LEU A 56 -31.82 0.20 0.09
C LEU A 56 -31.74 -0.18 -1.39
N LEU A 57 -30.99 -1.23 -1.73
CA LEU A 57 -30.80 -1.68 -3.11
C LEU A 57 -32.01 -2.44 -3.68
N LEU A 58 -32.80 -3.10 -2.83
CA LEU A 58 -33.96 -3.90 -3.20
C LEU A 58 -35.18 -3.51 -2.32
N PRO A 59 -35.71 -2.28 -2.44
CA PRO A 59 -36.78 -1.78 -1.57
C PRO A 59 -38.10 -2.57 -1.70
N GLU A 60 -38.30 -3.23 -2.84
CA GLU A 60 -39.48 -4.06 -3.14
C GLU A 60 -39.34 -5.52 -2.67
N ALA A 61 -38.22 -5.90 -2.05
CA ALA A 61 -38.01 -7.27 -1.57
C ALA A 61 -38.96 -7.62 -0.41
N GLU A 62 -39.68 -8.74 -0.51
CA GLU A 62 -40.58 -9.20 0.56
C GLU A 62 -39.82 -9.77 1.77
N LEU A 63 -40.43 -9.78 2.95
CA LEU A 63 -39.84 -10.47 4.11
C LEU A 63 -39.76 -11.99 3.86
N GLY A 64 -38.65 -12.60 4.24
CA GLY A 64 -38.35 -14.01 3.98
C GLY A 64 -37.77 -14.28 2.59
N SER A 65 -37.61 -13.24 1.76
CA SER A 65 -36.87 -13.35 0.50
C SER A 65 -35.35 -13.36 0.73
N PHE A 66 -34.60 -13.73 -0.30
CA PHE A 66 -33.15 -13.81 -0.28
C PHE A 66 -32.53 -12.95 -1.37
N SER A 67 -31.25 -12.60 -1.22
CA SER A 67 -30.42 -12.12 -2.31
C SER A 67 -29.01 -12.64 -2.13
N CYS A 68 -28.41 -13.05 -3.24
CA CYS A 68 -27.02 -13.47 -3.30
C CYS A 68 -26.13 -12.26 -3.62
N ILE A 69 -24.97 -12.16 -3.00
CA ILE A 69 -23.89 -11.25 -3.38
C ILE A 69 -22.74 -12.10 -3.90
N TRP A 70 -22.21 -11.82 -5.07
CA TRP A 70 -21.18 -12.63 -5.73
C TRP A 70 -20.00 -11.77 -6.19
N GLY A 71 -18.81 -12.14 -5.75
CA GLY A 71 -17.54 -11.62 -6.23
C GLY A 71 -16.49 -12.73 -6.34
N THR A 72 -15.36 -12.39 -6.94
CA THR A 72 -14.23 -13.31 -7.13
C THR A 72 -12.97 -12.76 -6.49
N TYR A 73 -12.11 -13.67 -6.02
CA TYR A 73 -10.80 -13.36 -5.46
C TYR A 73 -9.74 -14.30 -6.04
N THR A 74 -8.66 -13.74 -6.58
CA THR A 74 -7.56 -14.53 -7.16
C THR A 74 -6.45 -14.69 -6.14
N ALA A 75 -6.21 -15.92 -5.70
CA ALA A 75 -5.10 -16.25 -4.80
C ALA A 75 -3.89 -16.75 -5.60
N GLY A 76 -2.71 -16.18 -5.37
CA GLY A 76 -1.48 -16.60 -6.05
C GLY A 76 -0.96 -17.98 -5.61
N GLU A 77 -1.39 -18.44 -4.44
CA GLU A 77 -1.18 -19.78 -3.90
C GLU A 77 -2.34 -20.11 -2.95
N ALA A 78 -2.48 -21.37 -2.54
CA ALA A 78 -3.49 -21.74 -1.55
C ALA A 78 -3.26 -20.98 -0.23
N MET A 79 -4.31 -20.33 0.29
CA MET A 79 -4.20 -19.44 1.44
C MET A 79 -5.49 -19.41 2.26
N SER A 80 -5.39 -18.91 3.49
CA SER A 80 -6.56 -18.59 4.32
C SER A 80 -6.76 -17.07 4.37
N LEU A 81 -7.90 -16.60 3.89
CA LEU A 81 -8.28 -15.19 3.86
C LEU A 81 -9.09 -14.86 5.12
N ARG A 82 -8.55 -13.99 6.00
CA ARG A 82 -9.32 -13.44 7.12
C ARG A 82 -10.37 -12.47 6.63
N PHE A 83 -11.63 -12.82 6.81
CA PHE A 83 -12.78 -12.12 6.29
C PHE A 83 -13.68 -11.62 7.41
N ALA A 84 -13.95 -10.32 7.44
CA ALA A 84 -14.93 -9.75 8.35
C ALA A 84 -16.33 -9.75 7.74
N LEU A 85 -17.31 -10.03 8.59
CA LEU A 85 -18.73 -9.90 8.31
C LEU A 85 -19.40 -9.12 9.44
N ILE A 86 -20.16 -8.09 9.10
CA ILE A 86 -21.05 -7.35 10.00
C ILE A 86 -22.46 -7.49 9.42
N PRO A 87 -23.24 -8.49 9.88
CA PRO A 87 -24.54 -8.79 9.28
C PRO A 87 -25.62 -7.79 9.70
N PHE A 88 -26.53 -7.45 8.79
CA PHE A 88 -27.76 -6.72 9.10
C PHE A 88 -28.96 -7.64 9.36
N GLY A 89 -28.83 -8.92 8.98
CA GLY A 89 -29.74 -10.04 9.18
C GLY A 89 -28.98 -11.34 8.92
N PRO A 90 -29.65 -12.51 8.81
CA PRO A 90 -28.97 -13.77 8.56
C PRO A 90 -28.16 -13.75 7.24
N VAL A 91 -26.88 -14.11 7.33
CA VAL A 91 -25.96 -14.21 6.18
C VAL A 91 -25.18 -15.51 6.23
N ARG A 92 -25.06 -16.20 5.09
CA ARG A 92 -24.21 -17.38 4.90
C ARG A 92 -23.12 -17.09 3.88
N ILE A 93 -21.89 -17.51 4.16
CA ILE A 93 -20.71 -17.32 3.32
C ILE A 93 -20.38 -18.63 2.63
N PHE A 94 -20.23 -18.60 1.31
CA PHE A 94 -19.81 -19.73 0.50
C PHE A 94 -18.52 -19.41 -0.26
N VAL A 95 -17.60 -20.35 -0.29
CA VAL A 95 -16.38 -20.30 -1.10
C VAL A 95 -16.42 -21.47 -2.07
N ASN A 96 -16.36 -21.18 -3.38
CA ASN A 96 -16.45 -22.19 -4.45
C ASN A 96 -17.65 -23.15 -4.26
N GLY A 97 -18.81 -22.59 -3.92
CA GLY A 97 -20.07 -23.32 -3.67
C GLY A 97 -20.14 -24.08 -2.34
N LYS A 98 -19.09 -24.06 -1.49
CA LYS A 98 -19.07 -24.73 -0.18
C LYS A 98 -19.31 -23.74 0.95
N LEU A 99 -20.19 -24.09 1.89
CA LEU A 99 -20.45 -23.28 3.08
C LEU A 99 -19.16 -23.14 3.91
N ALA A 100 -18.70 -21.90 4.09
CA ALA A 100 -17.49 -21.57 4.83
C ALA A 100 -17.78 -20.89 6.18
N GLY A 101 -18.94 -20.23 6.31
CA GLY A 101 -19.34 -19.57 7.55
C GLY A 101 -20.78 -19.07 7.51
N SER A 102 -21.29 -18.67 8.68
CA SER A 102 -22.60 -18.04 8.81
C SER A 102 -22.61 -17.05 9.96
N SER A 103 -23.47 -16.04 9.87
CA SER A 103 -23.77 -15.16 11.00
C SER A 103 -24.36 -15.93 12.18
N ASP A 104 -24.23 -15.36 13.38
CA ASP A 104 -24.93 -15.82 14.58
C ASP A 104 -25.95 -14.79 15.06
N ILE A 105 -26.89 -15.23 15.89
CA ILE A 105 -28.00 -14.40 16.39
C ILE A 105 -27.53 -13.16 17.19
N PHE A 106 -26.31 -13.17 17.75
CA PHE A 106 -25.76 -12.02 18.47
C PHE A 106 -25.24 -11.00 17.48
N SER A 107 -24.47 -11.44 16.49
CA SER A 107 -23.96 -10.59 15.41
C SER A 107 -25.06 -9.92 14.61
N GLU A 108 -26.14 -10.64 14.31
CA GLU A 108 -27.30 -10.12 13.58
C GLU A 108 -28.04 -9.05 14.40
N ARG A 109 -28.20 -9.30 15.70
CA ARG A 109 -28.91 -8.37 16.60
C ARG A 109 -28.11 -7.11 16.91
N TYR A 110 -26.81 -7.25 17.15
CA TYR A 110 -25.96 -6.15 17.61
C TYR A 110 -25.13 -5.51 16.49
N ARG A 111 -25.22 -6.04 15.26
CA ARG A 111 -24.35 -5.67 14.13
C ARG A 111 -22.88 -5.74 14.52
N SER A 112 -22.49 -6.82 15.21
CA SER A 112 -21.11 -6.99 15.66
C SER A 112 -20.29 -7.72 14.61
N LYS A 113 -19.06 -7.24 14.39
CA LYS A 113 -18.09 -7.84 13.48
C LYS A 113 -17.73 -9.26 13.91
N GLN A 114 -17.89 -10.22 13.01
CA GLN A 114 -17.37 -11.57 13.10
C GLN A 114 -16.21 -11.73 12.11
N ILE A 115 -15.22 -12.56 12.46
CA ILE A 115 -14.07 -12.85 11.60
C ILE A 115 -14.08 -14.34 11.28
N PHE A 116 -13.96 -14.65 9.99
CA PHE A 116 -13.87 -16.00 9.45
C PHE A 116 -12.52 -16.18 8.76
N ASP A 117 -11.94 -17.38 8.86
CA ASP A 117 -10.78 -17.80 8.08
C ASP A 117 -11.31 -18.58 6.86
N LEU A 118 -11.29 -17.96 5.68
CA LEU A 118 -11.82 -18.53 4.44
C LEU A 118 -10.71 -19.23 3.66
N GLU A 119 -10.82 -20.54 3.48
CA GLU A 119 -9.83 -21.33 2.73
C GLU A 119 -9.99 -21.12 1.21
N LEU A 120 -8.97 -20.57 0.57
CA LEU A 120 -8.90 -20.29 -0.86
C LEU A 120 -7.92 -21.24 -1.55
N GLN A 121 -8.29 -21.71 -2.73
CA GLN A 121 -7.38 -22.47 -3.60
C GLN A 121 -6.55 -21.52 -4.47
N GLU A 122 -5.42 -21.99 -5.00
CA GLU A 122 -4.66 -21.25 -6.01
C GLU A 122 -5.54 -20.94 -7.24
N GLY A 123 -5.45 -19.72 -7.74
CA GLY A 123 -6.28 -19.20 -8.84
C GLY A 123 -7.54 -18.47 -8.35
N THR A 124 -8.54 -18.39 -9.22
CA THR A 124 -9.80 -17.68 -8.96
C THR A 124 -10.70 -18.47 -8.02
N ASN A 125 -11.24 -17.79 -7.01
CA ASN A 125 -12.21 -18.33 -6.06
C ASN A 125 -13.50 -17.51 -6.10
N ASP A 126 -14.65 -18.18 -6.15
CA ASP A 126 -15.95 -17.57 -6.02
C ASP A 126 -16.28 -17.37 -4.54
N LEU A 127 -16.63 -16.14 -4.17
CA LEU A 127 -17.15 -15.79 -2.86
C LEU A 127 -18.61 -15.35 -2.99
N VAL A 128 -19.51 -16.10 -2.35
CA VAL A 128 -20.95 -15.83 -2.40
C VAL A 128 -21.50 -15.62 -0.99
N LEU A 129 -22.18 -14.49 -0.78
CA LEU A 129 -22.94 -14.24 0.44
C LEU A 129 -24.42 -14.42 0.15
N VAL A 130 -25.10 -15.28 0.91
CA VAL A 130 -26.56 -15.42 0.82
C VAL A 130 -27.18 -14.69 2.00
N CYS A 131 -27.90 -13.60 1.70
CA CYS A 131 -28.54 -12.74 2.69
C CYS A 131 -30.05 -13.00 2.73
N GLU A 132 -30.63 -13.12 3.92
CA GLU A 132 -32.08 -13.22 4.11
C GLU A 132 -32.68 -11.87 4.53
N HIS A 133 -33.79 -11.48 3.90
CA HIS A 133 -34.52 -10.28 4.27
C HIS A 133 -35.42 -10.57 5.47
N THR A 134 -35.05 -10.00 6.62
CA THR A 134 -35.85 -10.13 7.84
C THR A 134 -36.30 -8.77 8.35
N SER A 135 -37.20 -8.77 9.34
CA SER A 135 -37.59 -7.53 10.02
C SER A 135 -36.42 -6.83 10.74
N GLY A 136 -35.32 -7.54 11.01
CA GLY A 136 -34.11 -6.99 11.63
C GLY A 136 -33.19 -6.24 10.65
N GLY A 137 -33.22 -6.62 9.37
CA GLY A 137 -32.43 -6.02 8.30
C GLY A 137 -32.20 -6.98 7.13
N PHE A 138 -31.49 -6.48 6.11
CA PHE A 138 -31.18 -7.19 4.88
C PHE A 138 -29.81 -6.76 4.34
N GLY A 139 -28.89 -7.70 4.17
CA GLY A 139 -27.53 -7.44 3.71
C GLY A 139 -26.50 -7.39 4.84
N CYS A 140 -25.35 -6.77 4.58
CA CYS A 140 -24.20 -6.75 5.49
C CYS A 140 -23.14 -5.71 5.11
N GLU A 141 -22.19 -5.46 6.01
CA GLU A 141 -20.84 -5.03 5.62
C GLU A 141 -19.88 -6.22 5.63
N PHE A 142 -18.93 -6.26 4.69
CA PHE A 142 -17.99 -7.38 4.58
C PHE A 142 -16.65 -7.00 3.94
N GLY A 143 -15.63 -7.87 4.09
CA GLY A 143 -14.32 -7.70 3.46
C GLY A 143 -13.19 -7.78 4.47
N THR A 144 -12.32 -6.77 4.53
CA THR A 144 -11.16 -6.81 5.42
C THR A 144 -11.52 -6.81 6.92
N TRP A 145 -10.80 -7.65 7.68
CA TRP A 145 -10.89 -7.72 9.13
C TRP A 145 -10.18 -6.56 9.86
N VAL A 146 -9.23 -5.90 9.19
CA VAL A 146 -8.51 -4.70 9.64
C VAL A 146 -8.60 -3.62 8.57
N GLY A 147 -8.90 -2.38 8.96
CA GLY A 147 -9.02 -1.31 7.98
C GLY A 147 -7.72 -1.09 7.18
N LYS A 148 -7.86 -0.49 5.99
CA LYS A 148 -6.78 -0.21 5.03
C LYS A 148 -6.12 -1.40 4.35
N LEU A 149 -6.40 -2.65 4.72
CA LEU A 149 -5.95 -3.77 3.88
C LEU A 149 -6.67 -3.69 2.52
N ASP A 150 -5.90 -3.78 1.45
CA ASP A 150 -6.40 -3.67 0.09
C ASP A 150 -7.03 -4.97 -0.39
N TYR A 151 -8.08 -5.42 0.30
CA TYR A 151 -8.89 -6.57 -0.10
C TYR A 151 -10.00 -6.08 -1.02
N TYR A 152 -9.80 -6.20 -2.32
CA TYR A 152 -10.86 -6.00 -3.31
C TYR A 152 -11.28 -7.31 -3.94
N PHE A 153 -12.56 -7.36 -4.30
CA PHE A 153 -13.14 -8.42 -5.11
C PHE A 153 -13.35 -7.89 -6.52
N LEU A 154 -13.21 -8.79 -7.49
CA LEU A 154 -13.58 -8.55 -8.87
C LEU A 154 -14.97 -9.12 -9.13
N MET A 155 -15.73 -8.46 -9.99
CA MET A 155 -17.01 -8.99 -10.42
C MET A 155 -16.81 -10.33 -11.16
N PRO A 156 -17.81 -11.22 -11.20
CA PRO A 156 -17.73 -12.42 -12.05
C PRO A 156 -17.85 -12.07 -13.54
N SER A 157 -17.62 -13.07 -14.40
CA SER A 157 -17.83 -12.96 -15.86
C SER A 157 -19.26 -12.51 -16.19
N PRO A 158 -19.47 -11.59 -17.15
CA PRO A 158 -18.50 -11.07 -18.11
C PRO A 158 -17.76 -9.79 -17.65
N MET A 159 -17.91 -9.34 -16.40
CA MET A 159 -17.32 -8.09 -15.89
C MET A 159 -16.03 -8.30 -15.08
N GLN A 160 -15.31 -9.40 -15.32
CA GLN A 160 -14.19 -9.88 -14.49
C GLN A 160 -13.01 -8.92 -14.29
N GLU A 161 -12.90 -7.88 -15.11
CA GLU A 161 -11.87 -6.85 -14.93
C GLU A 161 -12.29 -5.71 -14.00
N SER A 162 -13.55 -5.66 -13.55
CA SER A 162 -14.11 -4.57 -12.75
C SER A 162 -14.04 -4.86 -11.25
N GLU A 163 -13.65 -3.88 -10.44
CA GLU A 163 -13.79 -4.00 -8.99
C GLU A 163 -15.27 -3.91 -8.59
N GLY A 164 -15.67 -4.81 -7.71
CA GLY A 164 -17.00 -4.80 -7.11
C GLY A 164 -17.52 -6.21 -6.91
N VAL A 165 -18.79 -6.27 -6.56
CA VAL A 165 -19.55 -7.51 -6.47
C VAL A 165 -20.90 -7.31 -7.15
N TRP A 166 -21.49 -8.39 -7.63
CA TRP A 166 -22.88 -8.40 -8.05
C TRP A 166 -23.80 -8.70 -6.87
N TYR A 167 -25.04 -8.24 -6.94
CA TYR A 167 -26.12 -8.71 -6.09
C TYR A 167 -27.32 -9.16 -6.92
N SER A 168 -27.96 -10.25 -6.53
CA SER A 168 -29.12 -10.77 -7.24
C SER A 168 -30.35 -9.95 -6.88
N HIS A 169 -31.33 -9.92 -7.79
CA HIS A 169 -32.69 -9.51 -7.44
C HIS A 169 -33.27 -10.44 -6.36
N ALA A 170 -34.35 -10.00 -5.71
CA ALA A 170 -34.95 -10.76 -4.63
C ALA A 170 -35.43 -12.15 -5.10
N LEU A 171 -35.03 -13.18 -4.37
CA LEU A 171 -35.33 -14.58 -4.64
C LEU A 171 -36.31 -15.09 -3.59
N ALA A 172 -37.33 -15.84 -4.00
CA ALA A 172 -38.22 -16.53 -3.07
C ALA A 172 -37.52 -17.70 -2.35
N GLU A 173 -36.62 -18.39 -3.07
CA GLU A 173 -35.83 -19.50 -2.56
C GLU A 173 -34.38 -19.38 -3.06
N VAL A 174 -33.44 -19.88 -2.26
CA VAL A 174 -32.02 -19.92 -2.63
C VAL A 174 -31.79 -21.13 -3.55
N PRO A 175 -30.98 -21.01 -4.61
CA PRO A 175 -30.60 -22.15 -5.45
C PRO A 175 -30.08 -23.33 -4.64
N GLU A 176 -30.38 -24.57 -5.09
CA GLU A 176 -29.90 -25.80 -4.44
C GLU A 176 -28.37 -25.86 -4.41
N THR A 177 -27.74 -25.37 -5.47
CA THR A 177 -26.28 -25.27 -5.66
C THR A 177 -25.87 -23.83 -5.91
N LEU A 178 -24.73 -23.44 -5.35
CA LEU A 178 -24.14 -22.11 -5.52
C LEU A 178 -22.79 -22.21 -6.27
N ASP A 179 -22.75 -23.02 -7.32
CA ASP A 179 -21.66 -23.02 -8.29
C ASP A 179 -21.86 -21.91 -9.34
N ALA A 180 -20.80 -21.57 -10.07
CA ALA A 180 -20.82 -20.50 -11.06
C ALA A 180 -21.96 -20.66 -12.08
N GLN A 181 -22.21 -21.87 -12.57
CA GLN A 181 -23.27 -22.14 -13.55
C GLN A 181 -24.67 -21.85 -12.99
N SER A 182 -24.93 -22.24 -11.74
CA SER A 182 -26.20 -21.96 -11.07
C SER A 182 -26.38 -20.46 -10.84
N LEU A 183 -25.30 -19.78 -10.43
CA LEU A 183 -25.30 -18.34 -10.18
C LEU A 183 -25.53 -17.52 -11.45
N GLU A 184 -24.92 -17.90 -12.58
CA GLU A 184 -25.10 -17.24 -13.88
C GLU A 184 -26.57 -17.17 -14.34
N SER A 185 -27.43 -18.07 -13.86
CA SER A 185 -28.86 -18.08 -14.20
C SER A 185 -29.70 -17.03 -13.47
N LEU A 186 -29.15 -16.39 -12.44
CA LEU A 186 -29.86 -15.38 -11.65
C LEU A 186 -29.88 -14.01 -12.34
N ALA A 187 -30.87 -13.18 -11.98
CA ALA A 187 -30.91 -11.79 -12.38
C ALA A 187 -30.01 -10.95 -11.47
N TRP A 188 -28.92 -10.40 -12.01
CA TRP A 188 -27.89 -9.67 -11.26
C TRP A 188 -27.97 -8.16 -11.42
N SER A 189 -27.32 -7.44 -10.51
CA SER A 189 -27.06 -6.00 -10.62
C SER A 189 -25.67 -5.68 -10.04
N PRO A 190 -24.93 -4.72 -10.62
CA PRO A 190 -25.25 -3.98 -11.83
C PRO A 190 -25.29 -4.88 -13.07
N GLN A 191 -26.05 -4.48 -14.08
CA GLN A 191 -26.07 -5.17 -15.38
C GLN A 191 -24.78 -4.86 -16.15
N PRO A 192 -24.23 -5.81 -16.94
CA PRO A 192 -23.12 -5.54 -17.82
C PRO A 192 -23.43 -4.36 -18.74
N PHE A 193 -22.49 -3.43 -18.89
CA PHE A 193 -22.61 -2.36 -19.86
C PHE A 193 -22.72 -2.96 -21.26
N ALA A 194 -23.84 -2.69 -21.92
CA ALA A 194 -24.10 -3.08 -23.29
C ALA A 194 -24.17 -1.81 -24.14
N ARG A 195 -23.20 -1.64 -25.04
CA ARG A 195 -23.22 -0.55 -26.00
C ARG A 195 -23.97 -0.97 -27.26
N GLU A 196 -25.00 -0.20 -27.62
CA GLU A 196 -25.65 -0.31 -28.92
C GLU A 196 -25.08 0.75 -29.88
N GLY A 197 -24.30 0.33 -30.87
CA GLY A 197 -23.81 1.21 -31.94
C GLY A 197 -22.55 2.04 -31.61
N ASN A 198 -22.34 3.08 -32.41
CA ASN A 198 -21.13 3.93 -32.43
C ASN A 198 -21.30 5.27 -31.71
N GLU A 199 -22.35 5.38 -30.91
CA GLU A 199 -22.74 6.59 -30.19
C GLU A 199 -22.29 6.52 -28.72
N VAL A 200 -22.04 7.69 -28.11
CA VAL A 200 -21.75 7.86 -26.69
C VAL A 200 -22.65 8.96 -26.14
N ASP A 201 -23.52 8.60 -25.21
CA ASP A 201 -24.43 9.54 -24.56
C ASP A 201 -23.70 10.34 -23.47
N LEU A 202 -23.27 11.55 -23.83
CA LEU A 202 -22.56 12.46 -22.92
C LEU A 202 -23.44 12.96 -21.76
N ALA A 203 -24.77 12.96 -21.91
CA ALA A 203 -25.67 13.35 -20.83
C ALA A 203 -25.78 12.27 -19.75
N GLN A 204 -25.55 11.00 -20.11
CA GLN A 204 -25.47 9.92 -19.14
C GLN A 204 -24.19 9.99 -18.31
N VAL A 205 -23.06 10.32 -18.94
CA VAL A 205 -21.75 10.43 -18.26
C VAL A 205 -21.67 11.70 -17.41
N PHE A 206 -22.13 12.83 -17.96
CA PHE A 206 -22.07 14.14 -17.29
C PHE A 206 -23.48 14.77 -17.14
N PRO A 207 -24.36 14.21 -16.30
CA PRO A 207 -25.76 14.64 -16.20
C PRO A 207 -25.94 16.06 -15.66
N SER A 208 -24.92 16.60 -14.98
CA SER A 208 -24.94 17.97 -14.44
C SER A 208 -24.22 19.00 -15.32
N ALA A 209 -23.68 18.61 -16.47
CA ALA A 209 -22.98 19.53 -17.37
C ALA A 209 -23.95 20.49 -18.06
N HIS A 210 -23.49 21.73 -18.27
CA HIS A 210 -24.21 22.69 -19.11
C HIS A 210 -24.20 22.25 -20.58
N GLU A 211 -25.27 22.56 -21.32
CA GLU A 211 -25.30 22.29 -22.77
C GLU A 211 -24.20 23.07 -23.49
N GLY A 212 -23.46 22.41 -24.37
CA GLY A 212 -22.37 23.00 -25.13
C GLY A 212 -21.00 22.97 -24.45
N SER A 213 -20.89 22.51 -23.20
CA SER A 213 -19.62 22.21 -22.55
C SER A 213 -18.82 21.17 -23.34
N TYR A 214 -17.51 21.34 -23.39
CA TYR A 214 -16.59 20.43 -24.05
C TYR A 214 -16.32 19.19 -23.21
N VAL A 215 -16.20 18.04 -23.89
CA VAL A 215 -15.72 16.78 -23.33
C VAL A 215 -14.58 16.29 -24.21
N VAL A 216 -13.46 15.96 -23.60
CA VAL A 216 -12.35 15.28 -24.29
C VAL A 216 -12.60 13.79 -24.22
N MET A 217 -12.68 13.13 -25.36
CA MET A 217 -12.78 11.68 -25.43
C MET A 217 -11.52 11.13 -26.06
N THR A 218 -10.99 10.02 -25.55
CA THR A 218 -9.87 9.30 -26.18
C THR A 218 -10.23 7.84 -26.42
N THR A 219 -9.81 7.32 -27.57
CA THR A 219 -9.95 5.91 -27.97
C THR A 219 -8.75 5.50 -28.83
N SER A 220 -8.64 4.21 -29.14
CA SER A 220 -7.59 3.66 -29.99
C SER A 220 -8.16 2.75 -31.07
N LEU A 221 -7.41 2.63 -32.16
CA LEU A 221 -7.64 1.61 -33.18
C LEU A 221 -6.30 1.03 -33.62
N ALA A 222 -6.33 -0.17 -34.20
CA ALA A 222 -5.16 -0.83 -34.73
C ALA A 222 -5.45 -1.38 -36.13
N LEU A 223 -4.53 -1.11 -37.06
CA LEU A 223 -4.60 -1.55 -38.45
C LEU A 223 -3.45 -2.48 -38.78
N LYS A 224 -3.72 -3.55 -39.53
CA LYS A 224 -2.70 -4.52 -39.94
C LYS A 224 -1.75 -3.98 -41.00
N GLU A 225 -2.27 -3.13 -41.88
CA GLU A 225 -1.55 -2.50 -42.98
C GLU A 225 -2.14 -1.10 -43.21
N SER A 226 -1.53 -0.32 -44.10
CA SER A 226 -2.06 1.01 -44.42
C SER A 226 -3.42 0.89 -45.10
N THR A 227 -4.41 1.55 -44.51
CA THR A 227 -5.81 1.46 -44.93
C THR A 227 -6.36 2.86 -45.17
N TRP A 228 -7.08 3.02 -46.29
CA TRP A 228 -7.90 4.20 -46.51
C TRP A 228 -9.16 4.04 -45.66
N CYS A 229 -9.33 4.92 -44.68
CA CYS A 229 -10.45 4.89 -43.76
C CYS A 229 -11.46 5.98 -44.12
N THR A 230 -12.75 5.64 -44.13
CA THR A 230 -13.85 6.61 -44.12
C THR A 230 -14.21 6.90 -42.67
N ILE A 231 -14.28 8.18 -42.30
CA ILE A 231 -14.52 8.64 -40.94
C ILE A 231 -15.82 9.44 -40.89
N GLU A 232 -16.74 9.00 -40.05
CA GLU A 232 -17.95 9.72 -39.68
C GLU A 232 -17.85 10.16 -38.22
N SER A 233 -17.79 11.48 -37.99
CA SER A 233 -17.75 12.07 -36.65
C SER A 233 -18.56 13.36 -36.60
N ASN A 234 -19.34 13.56 -35.53
CA ASN A 234 -20.01 14.84 -35.26
C ASN A 234 -19.22 15.76 -34.30
N ALA A 235 -18.00 15.34 -33.92
CA ALA A 235 -17.08 16.07 -33.07
C ALA A 235 -15.75 16.33 -33.81
N GLU A 236 -14.99 17.32 -33.33
CA GLU A 236 -13.61 17.52 -33.79
C GLU A 236 -12.77 16.29 -33.44
N LEU A 237 -12.03 15.75 -34.42
CA LEU A 237 -11.22 14.54 -34.28
C LEU A 237 -9.76 14.82 -34.61
N LEU A 238 -8.87 14.35 -33.74
CA LEU A 238 -7.44 14.28 -33.98
C LEU A 238 -7.03 12.80 -34.02
N VAL A 239 -6.17 12.44 -34.97
CA VAL A 239 -5.51 11.14 -35.07
C VAL A 239 -4.01 11.37 -34.90
N ASP A 240 -3.41 10.76 -33.88
CA ASP A 240 -2.00 10.95 -33.51
C ASP A 240 -1.59 12.43 -33.39
N GLY A 241 -2.49 13.24 -32.84
CA GLY A 241 -2.31 14.69 -32.67
C GLY A 241 -2.57 15.53 -33.93
N VAL A 242 -2.90 14.92 -35.06
CA VAL A 242 -3.22 15.63 -36.31
C VAL A 242 -4.73 15.74 -36.49
N GLN A 243 -5.24 16.97 -36.61
CA GLN A 243 -6.65 17.20 -36.85
C GLN A 243 -7.10 16.67 -38.21
N ILE A 244 -8.16 15.87 -38.22
CA ILE A 244 -8.76 15.34 -39.44
C ILE A 244 -9.97 16.21 -39.83
N MET A 245 -9.93 16.73 -41.05
CA MET A 245 -11.02 17.56 -41.63
C MET A 245 -11.67 16.91 -42.85
N GLN A 246 -11.16 15.76 -43.29
CA GLN A 246 -11.62 15.06 -44.49
C GLN A 246 -12.42 13.82 -44.09
N GLU A 247 -13.43 13.47 -44.88
CA GLU A 247 -14.25 12.27 -44.68
C GLU A 247 -13.50 10.97 -44.95
N SER A 248 -12.36 11.04 -45.65
CA SER A 248 -11.49 9.89 -45.89
C SER A 248 -10.02 10.26 -45.71
N VAL A 249 -9.27 9.38 -45.03
CA VAL A 249 -7.85 9.56 -44.72
C VAL A 249 -7.13 8.21 -44.80
N GLU A 250 -5.89 8.20 -45.29
CA GLU A 250 -5.03 7.01 -45.22
C GLU A 250 -4.35 6.95 -43.85
N LEU A 251 -4.62 5.89 -43.10
CA LEU A 251 -3.95 5.58 -41.84
C LEU A 251 -2.92 4.48 -42.08
N SER A 252 -1.76 4.58 -41.44
CA SER A 252 -0.70 3.56 -41.56
C SER A 252 -1.06 2.26 -40.84
N GLY A 253 -0.33 1.18 -41.13
CA GLY A 253 -0.39 -0.01 -40.26
C GLY A 253 0.22 0.30 -38.89
N GLY A 254 -0.42 -0.15 -37.81
CA GLY A 254 -0.02 0.12 -36.43
C GLY A 254 -1.19 0.54 -35.54
N GLU A 255 -0.87 0.94 -34.30
CA GLU A 255 -1.82 1.53 -33.37
C GLU A 255 -1.90 3.04 -33.57
N HIS A 256 -3.11 3.58 -33.47
CA HIS A 256 -3.41 4.99 -33.62
C HIS A 256 -4.20 5.49 -32.41
N GLN A 257 -3.82 6.64 -31.85
CA GLN A 257 -4.56 7.32 -30.78
C GLN A 257 -5.50 8.36 -31.37
N LEU A 258 -6.76 8.28 -30.97
CA LEU A 258 -7.81 9.18 -31.42
C LEU A 258 -8.28 10.04 -30.26
N ILE A 259 -8.34 11.35 -30.48
CA ILE A 259 -8.82 12.33 -29.50
C ILE A 259 -9.99 13.09 -30.12
N LEU A 260 -11.12 13.14 -29.43
CA LEU A 260 -12.30 13.89 -29.84
C LEU A 260 -12.58 15.03 -28.86
N TYR A 261 -12.92 16.20 -29.40
CA TYR A 261 -13.47 17.31 -28.63
C TYR A 261 -14.97 17.42 -28.92
N ALA A 262 -15.74 16.69 -28.13
CA ALA A 262 -17.20 16.62 -28.25
C ALA A 262 -17.86 17.73 -27.41
N LYS A 263 -19.15 17.96 -27.63
CA LYS A 263 -19.96 18.90 -26.84
C LYS A 263 -21.16 18.22 -26.23
N THR A 264 -21.42 18.51 -24.97
CA THR A 264 -22.64 18.08 -24.26
C THR A 264 -23.90 18.66 -24.92
N GLY A 265 -25.05 18.01 -24.68
CA GLY A 265 -26.35 18.36 -25.26
C GLY A 265 -26.73 17.54 -26.50
N LYS A 266 -25.75 16.87 -27.12
CA LYS A 266 -25.99 15.83 -28.13
C LYS A 266 -25.08 14.63 -27.86
N PRO A 267 -25.49 13.43 -28.28
CA PRO A 267 -24.60 12.28 -28.27
C PRO A 267 -23.39 12.47 -29.20
N CYS A 268 -22.24 11.93 -28.82
CA CYS A 268 -21.05 11.92 -29.67
C CYS A 268 -21.06 10.66 -30.54
N VAL A 269 -20.83 10.81 -31.83
CA VAL A 269 -20.79 9.69 -32.79
C VAL A 269 -19.40 9.63 -33.41
N LEU A 270 -18.80 8.44 -33.43
CA LEU A 270 -17.57 8.16 -34.18
C LEU A 270 -17.66 6.77 -34.83
N SER A 271 -17.64 6.73 -36.17
CA SER A 271 -17.51 5.50 -36.94
C SER A 271 -16.32 5.60 -37.89
N ILE A 272 -15.53 4.54 -37.95
CA ILE A 272 -14.41 4.41 -38.88
C ILE A 272 -14.57 3.11 -39.63
N GLN A 273 -14.49 3.18 -40.95
CA GLN A 273 -14.67 2.04 -41.84
C GLN A 273 -13.52 1.96 -42.83
N ASP A 274 -13.12 0.75 -43.21
CA ASP A 274 -12.21 0.56 -44.35
C ASP A 274 -12.95 0.95 -45.64
N ALA A 275 -12.44 1.95 -46.35
CA ALA A 275 -13.07 2.51 -47.54
C ALA A 275 -13.10 1.53 -48.74
N LYS A 276 -12.38 0.40 -48.68
CA LYS A 276 -12.37 -0.64 -49.71
C LYS A 276 -13.35 -1.76 -49.41
N THR A 277 -13.49 -2.14 -48.14
CA THR A 277 -14.30 -3.30 -47.73
C THR A 277 -15.63 -2.91 -47.08
N ASP A 278 -15.79 -1.64 -46.71
CA ASP A 278 -16.88 -1.11 -45.88
C ASP A 278 -16.96 -1.79 -44.49
N GLU A 279 -15.89 -2.48 -44.06
CA GLU A 279 -15.83 -3.11 -42.74
C GLU A 279 -15.56 -2.06 -41.66
N VAL A 280 -16.32 -2.11 -40.57
CA VAL A 280 -16.14 -1.23 -39.41
C VAL A 280 -14.83 -1.58 -38.69
N VAL A 281 -13.97 -0.57 -38.53
CA VAL A 281 -12.74 -0.67 -37.74
C VAL A 281 -13.12 -0.64 -36.27
N LYS A 282 -12.76 -1.70 -35.54
CA LYS A 282 -13.03 -1.81 -34.11
C LYS A 282 -12.20 -0.78 -33.33
N LEU A 283 -12.89 0.08 -32.59
CA LEU A 283 -12.30 0.97 -31.60
C LEU A 283 -12.15 0.24 -30.26
N TYR A 284 -11.15 0.61 -29.48
CA TYR A 284 -10.89 0.02 -28.17
C TYR A 284 -10.32 1.03 -27.16
N ASN A 285 -10.44 0.68 -25.88
CA ASN A 285 -9.96 1.52 -24.80
C ASN A 285 -8.42 1.59 -24.83
N PRO A 286 -7.80 2.78 -24.81
CA PRO A 286 -6.34 2.91 -24.87
C PRO A 286 -5.63 2.30 -23.65
N VAL A 287 -6.35 2.03 -22.55
CA VAL A 287 -5.79 1.51 -21.30
C VAL A 287 -6.35 0.12 -20.97
N LEU A 288 -7.66 -0.09 -21.13
CA LEU A 288 -8.32 -1.37 -20.84
C LEU A 288 -8.22 -2.39 -22.00
N GLY A 289 -7.74 -1.97 -23.18
CA GLY A 289 -7.51 -2.85 -24.33
C GLY A 289 -8.76 -3.27 -25.11
N THR A 290 -8.59 -4.23 -26.01
CA THR A 290 -9.58 -4.65 -27.02
C THR A 290 -10.76 -5.45 -26.48
N GLU A 291 -10.59 -6.07 -25.32
CA GLU A 291 -11.61 -6.90 -24.68
C GLU A 291 -12.53 -6.07 -23.78
N SER A 292 -12.17 -4.82 -23.50
CA SER A 292 -13.01 -3.91 -22.72
C SER A 292 -14.30 -3.56 -23.46
N PRO A 293 -15.46 -3.58 -22.77
CA PRO A 293 -16.72 -3.09 -23.34
C PRO A 293 -16.78 -1.54 -23.41
N TYR A 294 -15.78 -0.84 -22.85
CA TYR A 294 -15.69 0.62 -22.78
C TYR A 294 -14.64 1.17 -23.76
N PRO A 295 -14.93 1.33 -25.05
CA PRO A 295 -13.93 1.78 -26.03
C PRO A 295 -13.44 3.21 -25.81
N PHE A 296 -14.15 4.04 -25.05
CA PHE A 296 -13.78 5.43 -24.80
C PHE A 296 -13.37 5.69 -23.36
N LEU A 297 -12.46 6.64 -23.17
CA LEU A 297 -12.28 7.36 -21.91
C LEU A 297 -12.73 8.80 -22.10
N LEU A 298 -13.45 9.34 -21.12
CA LEU A 298 -14.02 10.69 -21.19
C LEU A 298 -13.48 11.57 -20.06
N ALA A 299 -13.10 12.79 -20.40
CA ALA A 299 -12.62 13.81 -19.48
C ALA A 299 -13.43 15.11 -19.66
N GLY A 300 -13.83 15.74 -18.55
CA GLY A 300 -14.60 16.98 -18.56
C GLY A 300 -15.70 16.97 -17.50
N PRO A 301 -16.72 17.85 -17.63
CA PRO A 301 -16.88 18.84 -18.70
C PRO A 301 -15.94 20.04 -18.56
N PHE A 302 -15.68 20.71 -19.69
CA PHE A 302 -14.92 21.95 -19.80
C PHE A 302 -15.78 23.08 -20.42
N ASP A 303 -15.67 24.30 -19.94
CA ASP A 303 -16.48 25.44 -20.40
C ASP A 303 -15.92 26.02 -21.70
N GLU A 304 -14.60 25.93 -21.84
CA GLU A 304 -13.85 26.31 -23.03
C GLU A 304 -13.22 25.08 -23.68
N HIS A 305 -12.88 25.19 -24.96
CA HIS A 305 -12.17 24.12 -25.68
C HIS A 305 -10.80 23.88 -25.04
N PRO A 306 -10.52 22.70 -24.47
CA PRO A 306 -9.28 22.43 -23.76
C PRO A 306 -8.17 22.10 -24.77
N LYS A 307 -7.60 23.15 -25.39
CA LYS A 307 -6.50 23.00 -26.34
C LYS A 307 -5.31 22.28 -25.68
N GLU A 308 -4.74 21.30 -26.39
CA GLU A 308 -3.57 20.53 -25.94
C GLU A 308 -3.82 19.79 -24.60
N PHE A 309 -5.02 19.24 -24.42
CA PHE A 309 -5.35 18.45 -23.23
C PHE A 309 -4.36 17.27 -23.06
N PRO A 310 -3.66 17.17 -21.91
CA PRO A 310 -2.63 16.15 -21.72
C PRO A 310 -3.27 14.77 -21.51
N ILE A 311 -3.06 13.87 -22.45
CA ILE A 311 -3.49 12.47 -22.31
C ILE A 311 -2.50 11.73 -21.41
N GLN A 312 -2.85 11.60 -20.13
CA GLN A 312 -2.13 10.80 -19.14
C GLN A 312 -3.10 10.09 -18.21
N TYR A 313 -2.62 9.03 -17.56
CA TYR A 313 -3.47 8.16 -16.73
C TYR A 313 -2.98 8.03 -15.29
N LEU A 314 -2.06 8.88 -14.84
CA LEU A 314 -1.50 8.81 -13.48
C LEU A 314 -1.96 9.96 -12.57
N LYS A 315 -2.35 11.10 -13.15
CA LYS A 315 -2.73 12.30 -12.42
C LYS A 315 -4.14 12.75 -12.79
N PRO A 316 -4.92 13.27 -11.83
CA PRO A 316 -6.17 13.95 -12.12
C PRO A 316 -5.93 15.24 -12.92
N PHE A 317 -6.96 15.69 -13.60
CA PHE A 317 -6.99 16.96 -14.34
C PHE A 317 -7.99 17.92 -13.69
N GLU A 318 -7.82 19.21 -13.90
CA GLU A 318 -8.73 20.25 -13.38
C GLU A 318 -9.88 20.50 -14.37
N THR A 319 -11.12 20.50 -13.88
CA THR A 319 -12.34 20.82 -14.66
C THR A 319 -12.64 22.32 -14.67
N SER A 320 -13.66 22.78 -15.41
CA SER A 320 -14.08 24.20 -15.39
C SER A 320 -14.35 24.76 -13.99
N SER A 321 -14.76 23.89 -13.07
CA SER A 321 -15.11 24.27 -11.70
C SER A 321 -13.90 24.54 -10.81
N GLY A 322 -12.69 24.22 -11.28
CA GLY A 322 -11.47 24.18 -10.48
C GLY A 322 -11.34 22.92 -9.62
N ALA A 323 -12.32 22.00 -9.68
CA ALA A 323 -12.23 20.70 -9.03
C ALA A 323 -11.40 19.72 -9.86
N LEU A 324 -10.65 18.86 -9.17
CA LEU A 324 -9.97 17.72 -9.77
C LEU A 324 -10.98 16.66 -10.20
N ASP A 325 -10.76 16.11 -11.39
CA ASP A 325 -11.48 14.96 -11.91
C ASP A 325 -10.51 13.97 -12.58
N PHE A 326 -11.01 12.79 -12.92
CA PHE A 326 -10.25 11.77 -13.63
C PHE A 326 -11.10 11.14 -14.74
N TRP A 327 -10.54 10.16 -15.43
CA TRP A 327 -11.18 9.54 -16.58
C TRP A 327 -12.47 8.79 -16.21
N HIS A 328 -13.57 9.19 -16.85
CA HIS A 328 -14.84 8.49 -16.83
C HIS A 328 -14.87 7.43 -17.94
N LEU A 329 -15.68 6.40 -17.72
CA LEU A 329 -16.06 5.43 -18.74
C LEU A 329 -17.45 5.76 -19.27
N GLU A 330 -17.86 5.13 -20.36
CA GLU A 330 -19.26 5.24 -20.79
C GLU A 330 -20.22 4.71 -19.72
N GLY A 331 -21.35 5.39 -19.55
CA GLY A 331 -22.38 5.05 -18.57
C GLY A 331 -22.39 5.95 -17.35
N GLU A 332 -23.42 5.75 -16.50
CA GLU A 332 -23.62 6.56 -15.31
C GLU A 332 -22.65 6.12 -14.19
N ALA A 333 -21.92 7.09 -13.64
CA ALA A 333 -21.04 6.90 -12.48
C ALA A 333 -20.01 5.76 -12.65
N ALA A 334 -19.50 5.62 -13.88
CA ALA A 334 -18.47 4.66 -14.27
C ALA A 334 -17.12 5.37 -14.45
N TYR A 335 -16.08 4.86 -13.81
CA TYR A 335 -14.76 5.51 -13.76
C TYR A 335 -13.66 4.52 -14.11
N LEU A 336 -12.57 5.04 -14.69
CA LEU A 336 -11.30 4.33 -14.76
C LEU A 336 -10.60 4.43 -13.40
N ARG A 337 -10.22 3.30 -12.81
CA ARG A 337 -9.56 3.28 -11.50
C ARG A 337 -8.18 2.62 -11.57
N ILE A 338 -7.19 3.19 -10.89
CA ILE A 338 -5.78 2.74 -10.88
C ILE A 338 -5.55 1.78 -9.71
N TYR A 339 -4.81 0.71 -9.95
CA TYR A 339 -4.41 -0.30 -8.97
C TYR A 339 -2.90 -0.48 -9.02
N ASN A 340 -2.27 -0.60 -7.84
CA ASN A 340 -0.88 -1.00 -7.75
C ASN A 340 -0.77 -2.48 -7.35
N GLU A 341 -0.86 -3.36 -8.34
CA GLU A 341 -0.72 -4.82 -8.16
C GLU A 341 0.76 -5.28 -8.13
N ASN A 342 1.71 -4.35 -8.20
CA ASN A 342 3.12 -4.69 -8.00
C ASN A 342 3.32 -5.24 -6.58
N PRO A 343 4.16 -6.27 -6.36
CA PRO A 343 4.36 -6.80 -5.01
C PRO A 343 4.92 -5.77 -4.02
N LEU A 344 5.87 -4.95 -4.45
CA LEU A 344 6.56 -3.96 -3.62
C LEU A 344 6.76 -2.60 -4.33
N PHE A 345 7.03 -2.61 -5.64
CA PHE A 345 7.36 -1.39 -6.37
C PHE A 345 6.25 -0.33 -6.32
N GLY A 346 6.62 0.93 -6.09
CA GLY A 346 5.68 2.05 -6.08
C GLY A 346 4.67 2.03 -4.91
N HIS A 347 4.86 1.16 -3.92
CA HIS A 347 4.07 1.15 -2.69
C HIS A 347 4.66 2.05 -1.62
N TRP A 348 3.78 2.65 -0.83
CA TRP A 348 4.09 3.44 0.35
C TRP A 348 3.75 2.66 1.63
N ASN A 349 4.76 2.17 2.34
CA ASN A 349 4.61 1.53 3.66
C ASN A 349 5.93 1.56 4.45
N TYR A 350 5.88 1.42 5.77
CA TYR A 350 7.08 1.57 6.59
C TYR A 350 8.19 0.53 6.34
N PRO A 351 7.92 -0.76 6.07
CA PRO A 351 8.99 -1.74 5.81
C PRO A 351 9.74 -1.44 4.51
N LEU A 352 9.03 -0.89 3.51
CA LEU A 352 9.68 -0.39 2.30
C LEU A 352 10.49 0.87 2.58
N GLY A 353 10.03 1.77 3.43
CA GLY A 353 10.83 2.93 3.86
C GLY A 353 12.22 2.50 4.34
N VAL A 354 12.31 1.58 5.31
CA VAL A 354 13.63 1.11 5.78
C VAL A 354 14.43 0.37 4.69
N THR A 355 13.75 -0.40 3.85
CA THR A 355 14.39 -1.11 2.72
C THR A 355 15.07 -0.15 1.76
N LEU A 356 14.33 0.86 1.30
CA LEU A 356 14.84 1.88 0.38
C LEU A 356 15.93 2.74 1.05
N TYR A 357 15.85 2.99 2.36
CA TYR A 357 16.92 3.67 3.08
C TYR A 357 18.23 2.85 3.08
N GLY A 358 18.14 1.53 3.30
CA GLY A 358 19.30 0.64 3.20
C GLY A 358 19.89 0.57 1.79
N LEU A 359 19.05 0.64 0.75
CA LEU A 359 19.50 0.76 -0.63
C LEU A 359 20.26 2.08 -0.87
N ALA A 360 19.75 3.21 -0.38
CA ALA A 360 20.40 4.52 -0.54
C ALA A 360 21.79 4.58 0.10
N GLU A 361 21.96 4.05 1.32
CA GLU A 361 23.30 3.93 1.93
C GLU A 361 24.20 2.95 1.19
N SER A 362 23.65 1.87 0.66
CA SER A 362 24.40 0.89 -0.13
C SER A 362 24.86 1.48 -1.46
N GLU A 363 24.05 2.30 -2.13
CA GLU A 363 24.46 3.04 -3.33
C GLU A 363 25.69 3.91 -3.03
N ARG A 364 25.65 4.69 -1.93
CA ARG A 364 26.78 5.52 -1.49
C ARG A 364 28.04 4.68 -1.25
N MET A 365 27.91 3.51 -0.64
CA MET A 365 29.01 2.57 -0.41
C MET A 365 29.57 1.99 -1.72
N LEU A 366 28.68 1.67 -2.68
CA LEU A 366 29.04 0.99 -3.93
C LEU A 366 29.52 1.93 -5.03
N LYS A 367 29.31 3.24 -4.88
CA LYS A 367 29.60 4.26 -5.90
C LYS A 367 30.98 4.14 -6.56
N THR A 368 32.01 3.71 -5.83
CA THR A 368 33.39 3.54 -6.35
C THR A 368 33.84 2.08 -6.42
N VAL A 369 32.98 1.13 -6.05
CA VAL A 369 33.30 -0.30 -5.93
C VAL A 369 32.55 -1.15 -6.96
N ASP A 370 31.30 -0.79 -7.26
CA ASP A 370 30.44 -1.41 -8.28
C ASP A 370 29.52 -0.33 -8.87
N GLU A 371 30.08 0.49 -9.77
CA GLU A 371 29.38 1.62 -10.40
C GLU A 371 28.10 1.19 -11.12
N GLN A 372 28.08 -0.01 -11.72
CA GLN A 372 26.91 -0.53 -12.42
C GLN A 372 25.77 -0.83 -11.45
N LEU A 373 26.04 -1.53 -10.34
CA LEU A 373 25.01 -1.80 -9.35
C LEU A 373 24.56 -0.52 -8.64
N SER A 374 25.48 0.41 -8.37
CA SER A 374 25.13 1.75 -7.86
C SER A 374 24.15 2.46 -8.79
N TYR A 375 24.37 2.46 -10.11
CA TYR A 375 23.46 3.06 -11.08
C TYR A 375 22.08 2.37 -11.10
N GLN A 376 22.05 1.05 -10.97
CA GLN A 376 20.78 0.31 -10.89
C GLN A 376 19.98 0.66 -9.63
N ILE A 377 20.64 0.80 -8.48
CA ILE A 377 20.00 1.25 -7.24
C ILE A 377 19.44 2.66 -7.40
N HIS A 378 20.25 3.58 -7.93
CA HIS A 378 19.87 4.97 -8.17
C HIS A 378 18.56 5.05 -8.98
N HIS A 379 18.55 4.38 -10.13
CA HIS A 379 17.38 4.35 -11.01
C HIS A 379 16.16 3.75 -10.32
N TYR A 380 16.35 2.65 -9.57
CA TYR A 380 15.27 2.03 -8.82
C TYR A 380 14.66 2.96 -7.76
N LEU A 381 15.50 3.64 -6.97
CA LEU A 381 15.06 4.57 -5.92
C LEU A 381 14.24 5.72 -6.50
N VAL A 382 14.73 6.35 -7.58
CA VAL A 382 14.02 7.45 -8.26
C VAL A 382 12.68 6.95 -8.78
N GLN A 383 12.66 5.84 -9.53
CA GLN A 383 11.42 5.34 -10.13
C GLN A 383 10.38 4.92 -9.10
N HIS A 384 10.79 4.22 -8.03
CA HIS A 384 9.87 3.76 -6.99
C HIS A 384 9.22 4.94 -6.26
N ILE A 385 10.04 5.89 -5.81
CA ILE A 385 9.56 7.02 -5.02
C ILE A 385 8.79 8.00 -5.89
N GLN A 386 9.25 8.28 -7.12
CA GLN A 386 8.54 9.14 -8.05
C GLN A 386 7.18 8.56 -8.45
N ALA A 387 7.06 7.24 -8.63
CA ALA A 387 5.77 6.60 -8.86
C ALA A 387 4.78 6.84 -7.70
N SER A 388 5.28 6.85 -6.46
CA SER A 388 4.47 7.17 -5.28
C SER A 388 4.04 8.63 -5.24
N ILE A 389 4.95 9.55 -5.59
CA ILE A 389 4.66 10.99 -5.69
C ILE A 389 3.64 11.28 -6.79
N ASP A 390 3.84 10.71 -7.98
CA ASP A 390 3.04 11.00 -9.17
C ASP A 390 1.59 10.55 -9.05
N THR A 391 1.32 9.50 -8.27
CA THR A 391 -0.02 8.94 -8.07
C THR A 391 -0.69 9.39 -6.78
N TYR A 392 -0.04 10.23 -5.96
CA TYR A 392 -0.62 10.71 -4.70
C TYR A 392 -1.88 11.57 -4.91
N ALA A 393 -1.82 12.53 -5.84
CA ALA A 393 -2.95 13.39 -6.15
C ALA A 393 -4.16 12.58 -6.65
N TYR A 394 -3.90 11.55 -7.48
CA TYR A 394 -4.91 10.60 -7.89
C TYR A 394 -5.48 9.83 -6.69
N GLY A 395 -4.64 9.28 -5.81
CA GLY A 395 -5.10 8.56 -4.62
C GLY A 395 -6.01 9.40 -3.72
N MET A 396 -5.70 10.69 -3.55
CA MET A 396 -6.57 11.60 -2.80
C MET A 396 -7.89 11.91 -3.52
N TRP A 397 -7.87 12.05 -4.85
CA TRP A 397 -9.08 12.17 -5.65
C TRP A 397 -9.95 10.90 -5.60
N ASP A 398 -9.34 9.72 -5.74
CA ASP A 398 -9.99 8.40 -5.63
C ASP A 398 -10.69 8.27 -4.26
N LYS A 399 -9.97 8.57 -3.18
CA LYS A 399 -10.53 8.59 -1.82
C LYS A 399 -11.77 9.46 -1.72
N GLN A 400 -11.71 10.70 -2.22
CA GLN A 400 -12.80 11.67 -2.09
C GLN A 400 -13.99 11.34 -3.01
N THR A 401 -13.74 10.76 -4.17
CA THR A 401 -14.74 10.62 -5.24
C THR A 401 -15.35 9.23 -5.30
N LEU A 402 -14.56 8.18 -5.11
CA LEU A 402 -14.91 6.78 -5.41
C LEU A 402 -15.21 5.93 -4.16
N GLY A 403 -15.33 6.53 -2.98
CA GLY A 403 -15.90 5.86 -1.81
C GLY A 403 -14.98 5.71 -0.60
N GLY A 404 -13.77 6.25 -0.63
CA GLY A 404 -12.91 6.37 0.55
C GLY A 404 -11.77 5.35 0.63
N ALA A 405 -12.03 4.10 0.29
CA ALA A 405 -10.97 3.11 0.11
C ALA A 405 -10.22 3.41 -1.18
N THR A 406 -8.90 3.26 -1.23
CA THR A 406 -8.08 3.46 -2.45
C THR A 406 -7.29 2.21 -2.78
N ALA A 407 -7.09 1.94 -4.08
CA ALA A 407 -6.28 0.81 -4.57
C ALA A 407 -4.81 1.18 -4.87
N VAL A 408 -4.47 2.46 -4.67
CA VAL A 408 -3.11 2.97 -4.59
C VAL A 408 -2.95 3.70 -3.27
N HIS A 409 -1.77 3.58 -2.65
CA HIS A 409 -1.38 4.35 -1.47
C HIS A 409 -2.36 4.29 -0.29
N HIS A 410 -3.04 3.17 -0.08
CA HIS A 410 -4.09 3.04 0.95
C HIS A 410 -3.68 3.48 2.36
N LEU A 411 -2.42 3.27 2.76
CA LEU A 411 -1.90 3.77 4.03
C LEU A 411 -1.76 5.30 4.01
N MET A 412 -1.11 5.84 2.97
CA MET A 412 -0.83 7.27 2.83
C MET A 412 -2.10 8.11 2.62
N THR A 413 -3.11 7.61 1.90
CA THR A 413 -4.37 8.34 1.70
C THR A 413 -5.24 8.31 2.97
N SER A 414 -5.01 7.36 3.88
CA SER A 414 -5.80 7.15 5.10
C SER A 414 -4.94 7.18 6.36
N LEU A 415 -4.13 8.23 6.53
CA LEU A 415 -3.28 8.43 7.71
C LEU A 415 -4.09 8.42 9.01
N ASP A 416 -3.80 7.46 9.89
CA ASP A 416 -4.25 7.44 11.29
C ASP A 416 -3.16 6.95 12.26
N SER A 417 -2.00 6.55 11.74
CA SER A 417 -0.86 6.06 12.51
C SER A 417 0.48 6.58 11.98
N LEU A 418 1.52 6.50 12.82
CA LEU A 418 2.89 6.78 12.40
C LEU A 418 3.41 5.75 11.38
N ASP A 419 2.94 4.50 11.47
CA ASP A 419 3.29 3.39 10.56
C ASP A 419 2.90 3.72 9.10
N ASP A 420 1.85 4.53 8.89
CA ASP A 420 1.37 4.89 7.56
C ASP A 420 2.32 5.83 6.81
N CYS A 421 3.18 6.58 7.50
CA CYS A 421 3.89 7.71 6.88
C CYS A 421 5.36 7.86 7.24
N GLY A 422 5.75 7.73 8.51
CA GLY A 422 7.00 8.36 8.96
C GLY A 422 8.26 7.72 8.42
N SER A 423 8.37 6.39 8.42
CA SER A 423 9.55 5.68 7.86
C SER A 423 9.76 6.00 6.38
N PHE A 424 8.69 5.97 5.57
CA PHE A 424 8.81 6.19 4.13
C PHE A 424 9.05 7.68 3.82
N ALA A 425 8.37 8.61 4.49
CA ALA A 425 8.63 10.04 4.33
C ALA A 425 10.04 10.44 4.77
N SER A 426 10.54 9.83 5.85
CA SER A 426 11.94 9.95 6.27
C SER A 426 12.89 9.52 5.15
N THR A 427 12.59 8.38 4.53
CA THR A 427 13.41 7.83 3.43
C THR A 427 13.34 8.69 2.17
N LEU A 428 12.17 9.22 1.84
CA LEU A 428 12.00 10.17 0.73
C LEU A 428 12.93 11.38 0.93
N LEU A 429 12.91 12.00 2.11
CA LEU A 429 13.79 13.14 2.43
C LEU A 429 15.28 12.75 2.45
N GLU A 430 15.61 11.49 2.73
CA GLU A 430 16.97 10.97 2.65
C GLU A 430 17.45 10.85 1.20
N VAL A 431 16.63 10.25 0.34
CA VAL A 431 16.93 10.02 -1.08
C VAL A 431 16.99 11.34 -1.84
N ALA A 432 16.08 12.28 -1.55
CA ALA A 432 16.05 13.62 -2.14
C ALA A 432 17.32 14.46 -1.90
N LYS A 433 18.23 14.05 -0.99
CA LYS A 433 19.54 14.70 -0.83
C LYS A 433 20.44 14.51 -2.05
N ASP A 434 20.35 13.33 -2.67
CA ASP A 434 21.31 12.87 -3.69
C ASP A 434 20.63 12.58 -5.04
N HIS A 435 19.29 12.65 -5.09
CA HIS A 435 18.48 12.27 -6.25
C HIS A 435 17.50 13.38 -6.63
N GLU A 436 17.22 13.49 -7.92
CA GLU A 436 16.21 14.41 -8.45
C GLU A 436 14.82 13.78 -8.34
N LEU A 437 14.05 14.21 -7.34
CA LEU A 437 12.62 13.90 -7.18
C LEU A 437 11.83 15.20 -7.37
N VAL A 438 10.67 15.13 -8.04
CA VAL A 438 9.88 16.32 -8.40
C VAL A 438 8.47 16.22 -7.81
N GLY A 439 8.01 17.28 -7.13
CA GLY A 439 6.63 17.42 -6.66
C GLY A 439 6.31 16.70 -5.36
N TYR A 440 7.32 16.39 -4.54
CA TYR A 440 7.13 15.71 -3.25
C TYR A 440 6.77 16.66 -2.09
N GLU A 441 6.85 17.97 -2.31
CA GLU A 441 6.66 18.98 -1.28
C GLU A 441 5.27 18.90 -0.61
N PRO A 442 4.14 18.80 -1.35
CA PRO A 442 2.82 18.67 -0.74
C PRO A 442 2.69 17.41 0.12
N LEU A 443 3.33 16.32 -0.31
CA LEU A 443 3.31 15.05 0.41
C LEU A 443 4.06 15.15 1.75
N ILE A 444 5.23 15.78 1.74
CA ILE A 444 6.02 16.01 2.95
C ILE A 444 5.35 17.01 3.90
N GLU A 445 4.64 18.01 3.38
CA GLU A 445 3.82 18.91 4.19
C GLU A 445 2.67 18.18 4.89
N VAL A 446 1.98 17.28 4.19
CA VAL A 446 0.91 16.46 4.77
C VAL A 446 1.45 15.58 5.91
N VAL A 447 2.57 14.88 5.68
CA VAL A 447 3.17 14.02 6.72
C VAL A 447 3.72 14.85 7.88
N GLY A 448 4.38 15.99 7.59
CA GLY A 448 4.89 16.92 8.58
C GLY A 448 3.79 17.48 9.48
N HIS A 449 2.66 17.87 8.88
CA HIS A 449 1.47 18.30 9.60
C HIS A 449 0.90 17.15 10.44
N TYR A 450 0.73 15.97 9.85
CA TYR A 450 0.17 14.81 10.54
C TYR A 450 0.96 14.47 11.80
N ILE A 451 2.28 14.25 11.69
CA ILE A 451 3.12 13.87 12.84
C ILE A 451 3.22 14.99 13.88
N SER A 452 3.27 16.25 13.45
CA SER A 452 3.48 17.38 14.37
C SER A 452 2.20 17.89 15.03
N LYS A 453 1.02 17.70 14.41
CA LYS A 453 -0.24 18.35 14.81
C LYS A 453 -1.42 17.39 14.98
N THR A 454 -1.46 16.29 14.24
CA THR A 454 -2.63 15.38 14.21
C THR A 454 -2.40 14.11 15.03
N GLN A 455 -1.21 13.52 14.97
CA GLN A 455 -0.87 12.29 15.70
C GLN A 455 -1.25 12.44 17.18
N PRO A 456 -2.05 11.51 17.74
CA PRO A 456 -2.43 11.57 19.15
C PRO A 456 -1.24 11.58 20.11
N ARG A 457 -1.39 12.37 21.17
CA ARG A 457 -0.39 12.53 22.23
C ARG A 457 -1.03 12.44 23.61
N LEU A 458 -0.28 11.90 24.56
CA LEU A 458 -0.57 12.01 25.98
C LEU A 458 -0.48 13.46 26.44
N SER A 459 -0.98 13.75 27.65
CA SER A 459 -0.96 15.09 28.24
C SER A 459 0.45 15.70 28.38
N ASP A 460 1.50 14.89 28.41
CA ASP A 460 2.89 15.34 28.48
C ASP A 460 3.53 15.60 27.10
N GLY A 461 2.84 15.28 26.00
CA GLY A 461 3.31 15.47 24.63
C GLY A 461 3.85 14.21 23.96
N THR A 462 3.91 13.08 24.68
CA THR A 462 4.38 11.79 24.15
C THR A 462 3.38 11.19 23.17
N PHE A 463 3.83 10.67 22.04
CA PHE A 463 2.98 9.97 21.08
C PHE A 463 2.33 8.71 21.68
N PHE A 464 1.09 8.43 21.27
CA PHE A 464 0.42 7.16 21.51
C PHE A 464 -0.60 6.86 20.40
N ARG A 465 -1.23 5.69 20.43
CA ARG A 465 -2.15 5.18 19.42
C ARG A 465 -3.59 5.23 19.92
N THR A 466 -4.46 5.92 19.17
CA THR A 466 -5.93 5.96 19.36
C THR A 466 -6.61 6.46 18.08
N GLY A 467 -7.90 6.17 17.90
CA GLY A 467 -8.69 6.55 16.73
C GLY A 467 -8.30 5.78 15.47
N LEU A 468 -7.84 4.54 15.62
CA LEU A 468 -7.25 3.75 14.54
C LEU A 468 -8.29 2.91 13.80
N MET A 469 -8.11 2.78 12.48
CA MET A 469 -8.81 1.78 11.67
C MET A 469 -8.33 0.35 11.98
N HIS A 470 -7.13 0.22 12.56
CA HIS A 470 -6.63 -1.01 13.14
C HIS A 470 -6.97 -1.08 14.63
N GLU A 471 -8.21 -1.48 14.94
CA GLU A 471 -8.78 -1.51 16.29
C GLU A 471 -7.94 -2.28 17.32
N PHE A 472 -7.10 -3.24 16.89
CA PHE A 472 -6.23 -4.00 17.79
C PHE A 472 -5.14 -3.13 18.46
N HIS A 473 -4.82 -1.97 17.88
CA HIS A 473 -3.78 -1.06 18.36
C HIS A 473 -4.35 0.12 19.17
N GLU A 474 -5.66 0.16 19.38
CA GLU A 474 -6.35 1.25 20.07
C GLU A 474 -5.88 1.39 21.53
N ASN A 475 -5.71 2.63 22.01
CA ASN A 475 -5.26 2.95 23.38
C ASN A 475 -3.96 2.26 23.81
N THR A 476 -2.94 2.28 22.95
CA THR A 476 -1.63 1.68 23.25
C THR A 476 -0.46 2.62 22.92
N MET A 477 0.73 2.33 23.46
CA MET A 477 2.00 2.96 23.08
C MET A 477 3.00 1.86 22.72
N TRP A 478 3.65 1.98 21.56
CA TRP A 478 4.55 0.97 21.02
C TRP A 478 5.95 1.54 20.85
N ILE A 479 6.98 0.87 21.34
CA ILE A 479 8.36 1.38 21.20
C ILE A 479 8.78 1.62 19.75
N ASP A 480 8.16 0.91 18.81
CA ASP A 480 8.30 1.06 17.37
C ASP A 480 7.99 2.49 16.89
N ASP A 481 7.07 3.20 17.56
CA ASP A 481 6.68 4.59 17.22
C ASP A 481 7.87 5.57 17.32
N LEU A 482 8.94 5.23 18.05
CA LEU A 482 10.19 5.99 18.01
C LEU A 482 10.85 5.92 16.63
N TYR A 483 10.86 4.76 15.97
CA TYR A 483 11.36 4.66 14.59
C TYR A 483 10.39 5.25 13.57
N MET A 484 9.09 5.13 13.81
CA MET A 484 8.10 5.68 12.90
C MET A 484 8.01 7.21 12.98
N SER A 485 8.65 7.87 13.95
CA SER A 485 8.59 9.33 14.11
C SER A 485 9.96 10.01 14.11
N VAL A 486 10.92 9.54 14.91
CA VAL A 486 12.18 10.26 15.18
C VAL A 486 13.04 10.45 13.92
N PRO A 487 13.32 9.44 13.09
CA PRO A 487 14.09 9.62 11.86
C PRO A 487 13.44 10.63 10.89
N PHE A 488 12.11 10.64 10.81
CA PHE A 488 11.38 11.64 10.04
C PHE A 488 11.54 13.03 10.63
N LEU A 489 11.27 13.22 11.93
CA LEU A 489 11.42 14.50 12.61
C LEU A 489 12.83 15.08 12.46
N CYS A 490 13.87 14.24 12.49
CA CYS A 490 15.25 14.63 12.25
C CYS A 490 15.47 15.22 10.85
N ARG A 491 14.95 14.55 9.82
CA ARG A 491 15.09 14.99 8.42
C ARG A 491 14.17 16.17 8.11
N TYR A 492 12.97 16.16 8.68
CA TYR A 492 11.98 17.23 8.54
C TYR A 492 12.46 18.53 9.19
N ALA A 493 13.10 18.48 10.36
CA ALA A 493 13.73 19.66 10.98
C ALA A 493 14.68 20.41 10.04
N ARG A 494 15.46 19.64 9.26
CA ARG A 494 16.37 20.21 8.26
C ARG A 494 15.63 20.71 7.02
N TYR A 495 14.61 19.98 6.57
CA TYR A 495 13.79 20.36 5.41
C TYR A 495 12.99 21.65 5.66
N SER A 496 12.31 21.75 6.81
CA SER A 496 11.50 22.91 7.20
C SER A 496 12.32 24.04 7.84
N ALA A 497 13.61 23.81 8.10
CA ALA A 497 14.50 24.70 8.85
C ALA A 497 13.96 25.06 10.25
N ASP A 498 13.22 24.14 10.89
CA ASP A 498 12.67 24.30 12.24
C ASP A 498 13.26 23.28 13.21
N ALA A 499 14.11 23.76 14.13
CA ALA A 499 14.76 22.95 15.15
C ALA A 499 13.78 22.38 16.19
N ALA A 500 12.56 22.91 16.31
CA ALA A 500 11.56 22.41 17.27
C ALA A 500 11.20 20.93 17.02
N HIS A 501 11.34 20.44 15.78
CA HIS A 501 11.16 19.03 15.48
C HIS A 501 12.24 18.13 16.12
N LEU A 502 13.46 18.63 16.32
CA LEU A 502 14.51 17.91 17.07
C LEU A 502 14.22 17.91 18.58
N ASP A 503 13.66 19.01 19.11
CA ASP A 503 13.21 19.10 20.50
C ASP A 503 12.10 18.09 20.81
N ASP A 504 11.15 17.94 19.88
CA ASP A 504 10.06 16.96 19.94
C ASP A 504 10.61 15.53 19.83
N ALA A 505 11.46 15.24 18.84
CA ALA A 505 12.13 13.93 18.71
C ALA A 505 12.89 13.54 19.99
N ALA A 506 13.62 14.48 20.60
CA ALA A 506 14.30 14.27 21.87
C ALA A 506 13.33 14.06 23.03
N HIS A 507 12.19 14.76 23.05
CA HIS A 507 11.15 14.59 24.07
C HIS A 507 10.56 13.17 24.05
N GLN A 508 10.30 12.61 22.87
CA GLN A 508 9.69 11.29 22.74
C GLN A 508 10.46 10.20 23.51
N PHE A 509 11.80 10.16 23.45
CA PHE A 509 12.56 9.14 24.20
C PHE A 509 12.29 9.14 25.71
N PHE A 510 12.16 10.31 26.33
CA PHE A 510 11.86 10.41 27.76
C PHE A 510 10.42 10.04 28.08
N GLY A 511 9.49 10.38 27.19
CA GLY A 511 8.08 9.99 27.30
C GLY A 511 7.91 8.48 27.24
N PHE A 512 8.47 7.84 26.21
CA PHE A 512 8.42 6.39 26.04
C PHE A 512 9.15 5.65 27.18
N SER A 513 10.31 6.14 27.64
CA SER A 513 11.04 5.49 28.74
C SER A 513 10.24 5.43 30.04
N LYS A 514 9.39 6.43 30.32
CA LYS A 514 8.54 6.46 31.52
C LYS A 514 7.58 5.27 31.61
N TYR A 515 7.10 4.78 30.47
CA TYR A 515 6.11 3.70 30.40
C TYR A 515 6.71 2.34 30.06
N LEU A 516 7.83 2.32 29.33
CA LEU A 516 8.32 1.12 28.65
C LEU A 516 9.73 0.70 29.07
N TYR A 517 10.51 1.56 29.72
CA TYR A 517 11.85 1.17 30.16
C TYR A 517 11.80 0.19 31.33
N MET A 518 12.59 -0.87 31.22
CA MET A 518 12.76 -1.92 32.21
C MET A 518 14.10 -1.69 32.92
N ASP A 519 14.05 -0.99 34.06
CA ASP A 519 15.25 -0.49 34.75
C ASP A 519 16.23 -1.60 35.15
N GLU A 520 15.74 -2.73 35.65
CA GLU A 520 16.58 -3.84 36.13
C GLU A 520 17.33 -4.53 34.99
N GLU A 521 16.67 -4.72 33.84
CA GLU A 521 17.23 -5.37 32.66
C GLU A 521 18.00 -4.40 31.74
N GLN A 522 17.74 -3.09 31.87
CA GLN A 522 18.15 -2.04 30.93
C GLN A 522 17.65 -2.28 29.49
N LEU A 523 16.39 -2.73 29.37
CA LEU A 523 15.72 -3.00 28.09
C LEU A 523 14.42 -2.19 27.99
N MET A 524 13.75 -2.28 26.84
CA MET A 524 12.43 -1.71 26.65
C MET A 524 11.39 -2.82 26.51
N SER A 525 10.28 -2.71 27.24
CA SER A 525 9.05 -3.47 26.98
C SER A 525 8.46 -3.02 25.64
N HIS A 526 7.87 -3.95 24.88
CA HIS A 526 7.35 -3.66 23.54
C HIS A 526 6.16 -2.68 23.55
N VAL A 527 5.16 -2.91 24.40
CA VAL A 527 3.89 -2.16 24.37
C VAL A 527 3.41 -1.80 25.78
N TYR A 528 2.80 -0.63 25.89
CA TYR A 528 1.99 -0.21 27.04
C TYR A 528 0.52 -0.19 26.62
N ASP A 529 -0.32 -0.94 27.32
CA ASP A 529 -1.76 -1.02 27.13
C ASP A 529 -2.42 -0.09 28.16
N PHE A 530 -3.04 1.01 27.70
CA PHE A 530 -3.66 2.00 28.59
C PHE A 530 -5.01 1.52 29.13
N ASP A 531 -5.73 0.68 28.39
CA ASP A 531 -7.01 0.13 28.84
C ASP A 531 -6.81 -0.81 30.04
N ARG A 532 -5.68 -1.53 30.07
CA ARG A 532 -5.28 -2.38 31.21
C ARG A 532 -4.31 -1.71 32.18
N ASN A 533 -3.81 -0.52 31.83
CA ASN A 533 -2.79 0.22 32.57
C ASN A 533 -1.55 -0.65 32.88
N LEU A 534 -1.01 -1.31 31.86
CA LEU A 534 0.03 -2.33 32.01
C LEU A 534 1.05 -2.28 30.85
N SER A 535 2.33 -2.45 31.17
CA SER A 535 3.39 -2.69 30.19
C SER A 535 3.55 -4.19 29.95
N THR A 536 3.61 -4.65 28.69
CA THR A 536 3.65 -6.10 28.39
C THR A 536 4.82 -6.83 29.07
N GLY A 537 5.89 -6.11 29.41
CA GLY A 537 7.10 -6.65 30.06
C GLY A 537 7.90 -7.55 29.13
N ILE A 538 7.63 -7.52 27.82
CA ILE A 538 8.30 -8.36 26.83
C ILE A 538 9.31 -7.53 26.04
N PRO A 539 10.62 -7.75 26.21
CA PRO A 539 11.64 -7.06 25.43
C PRO A 539 11.79 -7.73 24.06
N TRP A 540 10.84 -7.44 23.18
CA TRP A 540 10.86 -7.92 21.79
C TRP A 540 12.05 -7.31 21.05
N GLY A 541 12.83 -8.17 20.37
CA GLY A 541 14.10 -7.83 19.76
C GLY A 541 13.99 -6.68 18.76
N ARG A 542 13.10 -6.78 17.76
CA ARG A 542 12.98 -5.74 16.73
C ARG A 542 12.54 -4.40 17.32
N GLY A 543 11.52 -4.37 18.18
CA GLY A 543 11.09 -3.13 18.83
C GLY A 543 12.24 -2.44 19.58
N ASN A 544 13.05 -3.21 20.33
CA ASN A 544 14.24 -2.66 21.02
C ASN A 544 15.33 -2.18 20.04
N GLY A 545 15.50 -2.90 18.92
CA GLY A 545 16.34 -2.47 17.82
C GLY A 545 15.92 -1.10 17.29
N TRP A 546 14.63 -0.87 17.07
CA TRP A 546 14.09 0.40 16.61
C TRP A 546 14.38 1.55 17.58
N VAL A 547 14.31 1.30 18.89
CA VAL A 547 14.66 2.29 19.91
C VAL A 547 16.11 2.73 19.75
N LEU A 548 17.05 1.78 19.75
CA LEU A 548 18.48 2.12 19.71
C LEU A 548 18.90 2.72 18.37
N PHE A 549 18.38 2.16 17.28
CA PHE A 549 18.63 2.67 15.93
C PHE A 549 18.14 4.12 15.80
N SER A 550 16.92 4.42 16.21
CA SER A 550 16.34 5.77 16.13
C SER A 550 17.03 6.76 17.06
N LEU A 551 17.46 6.31 18.25
CA LEU A 551 18.25 7.15 19.14
C LEU A 551 19.59 7.50 18.51
N SER A 552 20.21 6.56 17.79
CA SER A 552 21.42 6.85 17.01
C SER A 552 21.16 7.84 15.88
N GLU A 553 20.04 7.76 15.15
CA GLU A 553 19.66 8.72 14.10
C GLU A 553 19.56 10.14 14.68
N LEU A 554 18.90 10.30 15.83
CA LEU A 554 18.79 11.59 16.51
C LEU A 554 20.15 12.11 16.97
N LEU A 555 20.95 11.29 17.65
CA LEU A 555 22.25 11.70 18.19
C LEU A 555 23.26 12.11 17.11
N MET A 556 23.13 11.59 15.89
CA MET A 556 23.96 11.98 14.75
C MET A 556 23.69 13.42 14.27
N VAL A 557 22.49 13.95 14.48
CA VAL A 557 22.09 15.29 13.98
C VAL A 557 21.83 16.31 15.08
N LEU A 558 21.66 15.87 16.33
CA LEU A 558 21.38 16.73 17.46
C LEU A 558 22.58 17.62 17.79
N ASP A 559 22.34 18.92 17.97
CA ASP A 559 23.40 19.89 18.33
C ASP A 559 24.15 19.40 19.59
N PRO A 560 25.50 19.35 19.58
CA PRO A 560 26.31 19.04 20.75
C PRO A 560 25.95 19.82 22.03
N LYS A 561 25.41 21.03 21.91
CA LYS A 561 24.96 21.92 23.00
C LYS A 561 23.48 21.76 23.37
N HIS A 562 22.73 20.91 22.67
CA HIS A 562 21.32 20.70 22.95
C HIS A 562 21.12 20.20 24.39
N PRO A 563 20.18 20.80 25.17
CA PRO A 563 20.09 20.57 26.62
C PRO A 563 19.79 19.11 26.98
N LYS A 564 19.06 18.39 26.13
CA LYS A 564 18.72 16.97 26.36
C LYS A 564 19.80 15.98 25.89
N ARG A 565 20.83 16.43 25.17
CA ARG A 565 21.79 15.52 24.50
C ARG A 565 22.57 14.64 25.47
N SER A 566 23.00 15.21 26.61
CA SER A 566 23.74 14.43 27.62
C SER A 566 22.91 13.28 28.19
N ALA A 567 21.65 13.54 28.52
CA ALA A 567 20.74 12.50 29.03
C ALA A 567 20.40 11.44 27.97
N LEU A 568 20.28 11.84 26.70
CA LEU A 568 20.09 10.91 25.58
C LEU A 568 21.32 10.02 25.35
N LEU A 569 22.54 10.56 25.48
CA LEU A 569 23.77 9.77 25.41
C LEU A 569 23.88 8.77 26.57
N GLU A 570 23.53 9.19 27.79
CA GLU A 570 23.47 8.29 28.95
C GLU A 570 22.46 7.16 28.72
N PHE A 571 21.27 7.49 28.21
CA PHE A 571 20.24 6.51 27.89
C PHE A 571 20.68 5.55 26.78
N PHE A 572 21.32 6.07 25.72
CA PHE A 572 21.92 5.26 24.67
C PHE A 572 22.94 4.27 25.24
N GLY A 573 23.85 4.74 26.10
CA GLY A 573 24.84 3.90 26.78
C GLY A 573 24.21 2.79 27.63
N LYS A 574 23.20 3.10 28.44
CA LYS A 574 22.47 2.12 29.27
C LYS A 574 21.79 1.04 28.43
N LEU A 575 21.10 1.43 27.37
CA LEU A 575 20.47 0.48 26.45
C LEU A 575 21.53 -0.39 25.76
N SER A 576 22.60 0.23 25.24
CA SER A 576 23.70 -0.52 24.62
C SER A 576 24.33 -1.53 25.58
N GLU A 577 24.54 -1.17 26.85
CA GLU A 577 25.02 -2.09 27.88
C GLU A 577 24.06 -3.27 28.10
N GLY A 578 22.76 -2.98 28.25
CA GLY A 578 21.71 -3.99 28.39
C GLY A 578 21.68 -4.98 27.23
N TYR A 579 21.79 -4.48 26.00
CA TYR A 579 21.81 -5.32 24.82
C TYR A 579 23.09 -6.15 24.74
N VAL A 580 24.29 -5.56 24.86
CA VAL A 580 25.55 -6.30 24.73
C VAL A 580 25.63 -7.51 25.67
N ARG A 581 25.05 -7.43 26.89
CA ARG A 581 24.96 -8.57 27.81
C ARG A 581 24.14 -9.76 27.30
N LEU A 582 23.26 -9.53 26.33
CA LEU A 582 22.33 -10.51 25.77
C LEU A 582 22.73 -10.98 24.36
N GLN A 583 23.88 -10.53 23.85
CA GLN A 583 24.42 -11.09 22.61
C GLN A 583 24.84 -12.55 22.85
N ASP A 584 24.39 -13.45 22.00
CA ASP A 584 24.70 -14.86 22.14
C ASP A 584 26.12 -15.22 21.67
N GLU A 585 26.53 -16.46 21.93
CA GLU A 585 27.87 -16.97 21.58
C GLU A 585 28.15 -16.96 20.08
N GLU A 586 27.11 -16.98 19.24
CA GLU A 586 27.23 -16.93 17.79
C GLU A 586 27.17 -15.49 17.25
N GLY A 587 27.02 -14.48 18.12
CA GLY A 587 26.99 -13.06 17.80
C GLY A 587 25.60 -12.50 17.48
N MET A 588 24.55 -13.31 17.49
CA MET A 588 23.19 -12.90 17.21
C MET A 588 22.48 -12.41 18.48
N PHE A 589 21.33 -11.76 18.28
CA PHE A 589 20.36 -11.47 19.32
C PHE A 589 19.09 -12.28 19.10
N HIS A 590 18.40 -12.57 20.20
CA HIS A 590 17.22 -13.40 20.20
C HIS A 590 15.94 -12.58 20.01
N GLN A 591 14.92 -13.20 19.39
CA GLN A 591 13.59 -12.62 19.15
C GLN A 591 12.96 -12.03 20.41
N VAL A 592 13.12 -12.69 21.56
CA VAL A 592 12.85 -12.10 22.88
C VAL A 592 14.18 -12.03 23.60
N LEU A 593 14.68 -10.81 23.84
CA LEU A 593 16.08 -10.57 24.18
C LEU A 593 16.52 -11.28 25.45
N ASN A 594 15.68 -11.29 26.48
CA ASN A 594 15.96 -11.95 27.76
C ASN A 594 15.49 -13.42 27.80
N TYR A 595 15.19 -14.03 26.65
CA TYR A 595 14.75 -15.41 26.56
C TYR A 595 15.54 -16.15 25.45
N PRO A 596 16.72 -16.72 25.78
CA PRO A 596 17.63 -17.34 24.81
C PRO A 596 17.07 -18.60 24.15
N HIS A 597 15.95 -19.14 24.63
CA HIS A 597 15.23 -20.23 23.96
C HIS A 597 14.35 -19.75 22.79
N SER A 598 14.15 -18.44 22.62
CA SER A 598 13.57 -17.91 21.39
C SER A 598 14.60 -17.97 20.25
N TYR A 599 14.15 -17.94 19.01
CA TYR A 599 15.06 -18.03 17.86
C TYR A 599 15.91 -16.76 17.71
N GLN A 600 17.08 -16.89 17.07
CA GLN A 600 17.94 -15.77 16.68
C GLN A 600 17.25 -14.93 15.59
N GLU A 601 17.18 -13.61 15.78
CA GLU A 601 16.44 -12.71 14.88
C GLU A 601 17.38 -11.71 14.21
N SER A 602 17.28 -11.62 12.89
CA SER A 602 18.25 -10.92 12.05
C SER A 602 18.06 -9.40 12.04
N SER A 603 16.82 -8.91 12.10
CA SER A 603 16.56 -7.47 12.01
C SER A 603 17.04 -6.71 13.26
N CYS A 604 16.76 -7.21 14.47
CA CYS A 604 17.24 -6.61 15.70
C CYS A 604 18.76 -6.66 15.82
N THR A 605 19.36 -7.80 15.43
CA THR A 605 20.81 -7.97 15.39
C THR A 605 21.47 -6.90 14.51
N ALA A 606 20.89 -6.64 13.34
CA ALA A 606 21.38 -5.61 12.43
C ALA A 606 21.22 -4.19 12.99
N MET A 607 20.10 -3.88 13.64
CA MET A 607 19.88 -2.58 14.29
C MET A 607 20.90 -2.29 15.39
N PHE A 608 21.14 -3.27 16.26
CA PHE A 608 22.14 -3.13 17.30
C PHE A 608 23.54 -2.95 16.73
N ALA A 609 23.93 -3.76 15.73
CA ALA A 609 25.22 -3.61 15.06
C ALA A 609 25.40 -2.22 14.44
N CYS A 610 24.37 -1.70 13.75
CA CYS A 610 24.36 -0.38 13.15
C CYS A 610 24.54 0.73 14.21
N ALA A 611 23.75 0.69 15.28
CA ALA A 611 23.83 1.69 16.35
C ALA A 611 25.15 1.60 17.14
N PHE A 612 25.64 0.40 17.44
CA PHE A 612 26.95 0.21 18.08
C PHE A 612 28.07 0.81 17.23
N SER A 613 28.05 0.58 15.92
CA SER A 613 29.01 1.19 14.99
C SER A 613 28.99 2.71 15.06
N ARG A 614 27.80 3.32 14.99
CA ARG A 614 27.62 4.78 15.08
C ARG A 614 28.13 5.34 16.40
N GLY A 615 27.84 4.67 17.51
CA GLY A 615 28.32 5.07 18.84
C GLY A 615 29.84 4.99 18.98
N VAL A 616 30.47 3.94 18.43
CA VAL A 616 31.92 3.80 18.42
C VAL A 616 32.58 4.86 17.55
N ARG A 617 32.11 5.06 16.32
CA ARG A 617 32.66 6.05 15.36
C ARG A 617 32.52 7.48 15.86
N SER A 618 31.46 7.76 16.62
CA SER A 618 31.14 9.11 17.11
C SER A 618 31.65 9.38 18.53
N GLY A 619 32.35 8.42 19.14
CA GLY A 619 32.94 8.56 20.47
C GLY A 619 31.91 8.73 21.59
N TRP A 620 30.75 8.06 21.48
CA TRP A 620 29.66 8.17 22.46
C TRP A 620 29.84 7.28 23.70
N TYR A 621 30.71 6.27 23.61
CA TYR A 621 31.01 5.34 24.71
C TYR A 621 32.27 5.76 25.47
N GLU A 622 32.24 5.65 26.79
CA GLU A 622 33.44 5.77 27.63
C GLU A 622 34.45 4.66 27.29
N GLU A 623 33.96 3.42 27.20
CA GLU A 623 34.74 2.26 26.77
C GLU A 623 34.19 1.68 25.46
N ALA A 624 34.78 2.07 24.33
CA ALA A 624 34.28 1.68 23.00
C ALA A 624 34.54 0.20 22.62
N GLY A 625 35.44 -0.50 23.35
CA GLY A 625 35.90 -1.86 23.02
C GLY A 625 34.78 -2.90 22.93
N PRO A 626 33.97 -3.09 24.00
CA PRO A 626 32.87 -4.07 24.01
C PRO A 626 31.85 -3.86 22.88
N TYR A 627 31.47 -2.61 22.62
CA TYR A 627 30.49 -2.28 21.57
C TYR A 627 31.06 -2.48 20.16
N ARG A 628 32.34 -2.19 19.95
CA ARG A 628 33.04 -2.48 18.69
C ARG A 628 33.05 -3.99 18.44
N GLU A 629 33.43 -4.79 19.44
CA GLU A 629 33.45 -6.24 19.32
C GLU A 629 32.05 -6.82 19.07
N ALA A 630 31.04 -6.32 19.79
CA ALA A 630 29.65 -6.74 19.61
C ALA A 630 29.14 -6.45 18.19
N CYS A 631 29.42 -5.27 17.64
CA CYS A 631 29.10 -4.93 16.26
C CYS A 631 29.76 -5.88 15.26
N ILE A 632 31.06 -6.16 15.42
CA ILE A 632 31.81 -7.07 14.55
C ILE A 632 31.18 -8.47 14.58
N LYS A 633 30.96 -9.01 15.78
CA LYS A 633 30.34 -10.34 15.95
C LYS A 633 28.95 -10.40 15.32
N ALA A 634 28.12 -9.38 15.52
CA ALA A 634 26.79 -9.32 14.93
C ALA A 634 26.81 -9.32 13.40
N CYS A 635 27.69 -8.53 12.77
CA CYS A 635 27.80 -8.52 11.31
C CYS A 635 28.36 -9.83 10.75
N GLU A 636 29.35 -10.46 11.40
CA GLU A 636 29.83 -11.78 11.00
C GLU A 636 28.74 -12.85 11.15
N ALA A 637 27.95 -12.79 12.21
CA ALA A 637 26.82 -13.68 12.45
C ALA A 637 25.73 -13.52 11.38
N LEU A 638 25.38 -12.28 11.01
CA LEU A 638 24.44 -11.98 9.93
C LEU A 638 24.91 -12.56 8.59
N LYS A 639 26.17 -12.31 8.20
CA LYS A 639 26.75 -12.93 6.99
C LYS A 639 26.72 -14.45 7.05
N THR A 640 26.91 -15.02 8.24
CA THR A 640 26.98 -16.46 8.44
C THR A 640 25.60 -17.14 8.42
N LYS A 641 24.55 -16.49 8.94
CA LYS A 641 23.26 -17.12 9.25
C LYS A 641 22.06 -16.50 8.54
N ALA A 642 22.13 -15.22 8.21
CA ALA A 642 21.02 -14.43 7.69
C ALA A 642 21.13 -14.18 6.18
N ILE A 643 22.32 -14.28 5.58
CA ILE A 643 22.54 -13.97 4.17
C ILE A 643 23.12 -15.19 3.47
N ASP A 644 22.48 -15.59 2.36
CA ASP A 644 23.01 -16.63 1.49
C ASP A 644 23.57 -16.08 0.17
N ILE A 645 24.28 -16.93 -0.56
CA ILE A 645 24.94 -16.62 -1.83
C ILE A 645 23.96 -16.26 -2.96
N ASP A 646 22.69 -16.67 -2.84
CA ASP A 646 21.61 -16.31 -3.77
C ASP A 646 20.97 -14.96 -3.40
N GLY A 647 21.47 -14.31 -2.34
CA GLY A 647 21.03 -13.01 -1.85
C GLY A 647 19.80 -13.04 -0.96
N HIS A 648 19.35 -14.23 -0.52
CA HIS A 648 18.20 -14.31 0.38
C HIS A 648 18.53 -13.76 1.76
N VAL A 649 17.50 -13.19 2.40
CA VAL A 649 17.55 -12.72 3.78
C VAL A 649 16.70 -13.63 4.66
N TRP A 650 17.35 -14.27 5.63
CA TRP A 650 16.77 -15.25 6.55
C TRP A 650 16.64 -14.69 7.97
N GLY A 651 15.74 -15.29 8.76
CA GLY A 651 15.66 -15.03 10.21
C GLY A 651 15.02 -13.67 10.58
N VAL A 652 14.32 -13.04 9.64
CA VAL A 652 13.59 -11.78 9.88
C VAL A 652 12.16 -12.11 10.29
N CYS A 653 11.75 -11.70 11.49
CA CYS A 653 10.38 -11.94 11.95
C CYS A 653 9.37 -11.11 11.14
N ARG A 654 8.21 -11.68 10.80
CA ARG A 654 7.14 -10.94 10.09
C ARG A 654 6.57 -9.80 10.96
N GLY A 655 5.70 -8.95 10.40
CA GLY A 655 4.96 -7.93 11.14
C GLY A 655 4.28 -8.50 12.40
N SER A 656 4.35 -7.77 13.51
CA SER A 656 3.91 -8.23 14.82
C SER A 656 2.65 -7.50 15.27
N GLU A 657 1.78 -8.22 15.94
CA GLU A 657 0.84 -7.63 16.91
C GLU A 657 1.53 -7.50 18.28
N PHE A 658 0.77 -7.43 19.37
CA PHE A 658 1.34 -7.53 20.71
C PHE A 658 0.69 -8.60 21.58
N SER A 659 1.44 -9.04 22.58
CA SER A 659 0.99 -10.00 23.58
C SER A 659 1.71 -9.77 24.90
N CYS A 660 1.06 -10.09 26.02
CA CYS A 660 1.72 -10.20 27.32
C CYS A 660 2.47 -11.54 27.50
N SER A 661 2.54 -12.37 26.45
CA SER A 661 3.19 -13.69 26.48
C SER A 661 4.41 -13.70 25.57
N LYS A 662 5.59 -13.97 26.13
CA LYS A 662 6.82 -14.24 25.37
C LYS A 662 6.66 -15.40 24.38
N HIS A 663 5.74 -16.34 24.62
CA HIS A 663 5.51 -17.48 23.73
C HIS A 663 4.88 -17.07 22.40
N TYR A 664 4.06 -16.01 22.37
CA TYR A 664 3.59 -15.43 21.11
C TYR A 664 4.78 -15.01 20.24
N TYR A 665 5.69 -14.20 20.79
CA TYR A 665 6.87 -13.71 20.08
C TYR A 665 7.82 -14.84 19.67
N ALA A 666 8.06 -15.80 20.57
CA ALA A 666 9.06 -16.85 20.38
C ALA A 666 8.57 -18.01 19.50
N GLN A 667 7.27 -18.29 19.44
CA GLN A 667 6.73 -19.52 18.84
C GLN A 667 5.67 -19.28 17.76
N GLN A 668 4.99 -18.14 17.77
CA GLN A 668 3.89 -17.85 16.83
C GLN A 668 4.30 -16.78 15.81
N LEU A 669 4.99 -15.74 16.27
CA LEU A 669 5.58 -14.71 15.42
C LEU A 669 6.87 -15.23 14.81
N LEU A 670 6.75 -15.96 13.71
CA LEU A 670 7.85 -16.68 13.07
C LEU A 670 8.47 -15.88 11.91
N PRO A 671 9.74 -16.17 11.56
CA PRO A 671 10.41 -15.56 10.42
C PRO A 671 9.73 -15.80 9.08
N ARG A 672 9.86 -14.81 8.18
CA ARG A 672 9.54 -14.93 6.75
C ARG A 672 10.82 -14.71 5.95
N LEU A 673 10.99 -15.47 4.87
CA LEU A 673 12.10 -15.33 3.94
C LEU A 673 11.95 -14.02 3.14
N ASP A 674 13.05 -13.29 2.95
CA ASP A 674 13.08 -12.03 2.20
C ASP A 674 12.08 -10.98 2.72
N ASP A 675 11.88 -10.96 4.04
CA ASP A 675 10.95 -10.04 4.67
C ASP A 675 11.53 -8.60 4.71
N THR A 676 10.76 -7.64 4.21
CA THR A 676 11.16 -6.23 4.02
C THR A 676 11.50 -5.51 5.32
N HIS A 677 11.04 -5.99 6.48
CA HIS A 677 11.43 -5.42 7.77
C HIS A 677 12.94 -5.56 8.05
N GLY A 678 13.61 -6.52 7.42
CA GLY A 678 15.02 -6.85 7.66
C GLY A 678 15.99 -6.46 6.56
N ILE A 679 15.55 -6.42 5.30
CA ILE A 679 16.42 -6.19 4.13
C ILE A 679 17.21 -4.89 4.28
N GLY A 680 16.51 -3.77 4.45
CA GLY A 680 17.14 -2.46 4.56
C GLY A 680 18.07 -2.33 5.76
N ILE A 681 17.64 -2.83 6.91
CA ILE A 681 18.41 -2.64 8.15
C ILE A 681 19.67 -3.53 8.20
N ILE A 682 19.63 -4.70 7.56
CA ILE A 682 20.84 -5.53 7.35
C ILE A 682 21.81 -4.81 6.41
N LEU A 683 21.32 -4.21 5.30
CA LEU A 683 22.17 -3.40 4.41
C LEU A 683 22.82 -2.22 5.17
N LEU A 684 22.05 -1.52 6.01
CA LEU A 684 22.55 -0.43 6.85
C LEU A 684 23.63 -0.92 7.83
N ALA A 685 23.44 -2.08 8.46
CA ALA A 685 24.43 -2.67 9.35
C ALA A 685 25.74 -3.02 8.61
N LEU A 686 25.66 -3.58 7.41
CA LEU A 686 26.84 -3.87 6.57
C LEU A 686 27.57 -2.57 6.17
N CYS A 687 26.83 -1.53 5.78
CA CYS A 687 27.39 -0.22 5.45
C CYS A 687 28.09 0.42 6.65
N GLU A 688 27.47 0.40 7.83
CA GLU A 688 28.07 0.92 9.06
C GLU A 688 29.25 0.07 9.55
N ARG A 689 29.26 -1.24 9.29
CA ARG A 689 30.39 -2.11 9.60
C ARG A 689 31.59 -1.84 8.71
N ALA A 690 31.38 -1.62 7.41
CA ALA A 690 32.45 -1.25 6.47
C ALA A 690 33.11 0.09 6.85
N LYS A 691 32.32 0.99 7.46
CA LYS A 691 32.71 2.29 8.01
C LYS A 691 33.52 2.22 9.32
N LEU A 692 33.61 1.06 10.00
CA LEU A 692 34.37 0.85 11.25
C LEU A 692 35.83 0.39 11.07
N SER A 693 36.17 -0.01 9.85
CA SER A 693 37.42 -0.65 9.44
C SER A 693 38.67 0.14 9.79
#